data_AF-A0A1B7NM32-F1
#
_entry.id   AF-A0A1B7NM32-F1
#
_cell.length_a   1.000
_cell.length_b   1.000
_cell.length_c   1.000
_cell.angle_alpha   90.00
_cell.angle_beta   90.00
_cell.angle_gamma   90.00
#
_symmetry.space_group_name_H-M   'P 1'
#
loop_
_entity.id
_entity.type
_entity.pdbx_description
1 polymer ?
#
loop_
_entity_poly.entity_id
_entity_poly.type
_entity_poly.pdbx_seq_one_letter_code
_entity_poly.pdbx_strand_id
1 'polypeptide(L)'
;MENGLRRPKFRIQLSGNPILGDGKSDNQNHAIIFYRGEYIQLIDANQDNYLEECLKIRSVLAEFEEMNPENVSPYVPGLPPPKTTPVAILGAREYIFSENIGILGDVAAGKEQTFGTLFARTLAQIGGKLHYGHPDFLNGIFMTTRGGVSKAQKGLHLNEDIYAGMNALLRGGRIKHCEYYQCGKGRDLGFGSVLNFTTKIGTGMGEQMLSREYYYLGTQLPLDRFLSFYYAHPGFHINNLFIMLSVQMFMICLMNLGALRYETIPCIMKKGVPITDALMPTGCADTLPIHDWVNRCIASICIVFLLSFFPLVVQELTERGAWRAVTRLAKHFGSLSPFFEVFVCQIYANSLHNNLSFGGARYIGTGRGFATARIPFGVLYSRFAGPSIYFGARSLMMLLFATVTVWAPWLLYFWASLLALCISPFLFNPHQFAWNDFFIDYRDYLRWLSRGNSRSHASSWIAFCRLSRTRITGYKRKVLGSPSEKLSGDAPRAQLTNIFFSEIVGPLVLVAVTVIPYLFINAQTGVEDAKPTSSLVRLAVVAFAPIAINAGCLAVLFGMACCMGPVLSMCCKKFGSVLAAIAHGVAVVMLLAFFEVMFFLEGWVFARAMIGMIAVVAIQRFIFKLIISLALTREFRHDTSNVAWWTGKWYSMGWHSMSQPGREFLCKITELGMFSADFILGHVLLFFMLPPLCIPYVDKGHSVMLFWLRPSRQIRPPIYSLKQSKLRKRRVIRFAILYFVMLVIFLGLIVGPIVAAPYVGKISLPGFINDLSILQPTGQQNNDTTTSPTGGPNDAEPGFPTEASTRSARLF
;
A
#
# COMPACT_ATOMS: atom_id res chain seq x y z
N MET A 1 -9.05 29.15 33.86
CA MET A 1 -7.77 29.88 33.94
C MET A 1 -7.78 30.93 32.84
N GLU A 2 -7.08 32.04 32.99
CA GLU A 2 -7.12 33.19 32.05
C GLU A 2 -6.68 32.82 30.62
N ASN A 3 -5.96 31.71 30.45
CA ASN A 3 -5.57 31.13 29.17
C ASN A 3 -6.61 30.20 28.51
N GLY A 4 -7.86 30.17 29.02
CA GLY A 4 -8.92 29.28 28.54
C GLY A 4 -8.80 27.82 28.99
N LEU A 5 -7.77 27.45 29.78
CA LEU A 5 -7.66 26.11 30.35
C LEU A 5 -8.61 25.96 31.55
N ARG A 6 -9.25 24.79 31.64
CA ARG A 6 -10.13 24.43 32.76
C ARG A 6 -9.31 24.17 34.02
N ARG A 7 -9.77 24.70 35.17
CA ARG A 7 -9.17 24.38 36.48
C ARG A 7 -9.67 23.00 36.91
N PRO A 8 -8.81 21.98 37.07
CA PRO A 8 -9.25 20.65 37.49
C PRO A 8 -9.84 20.72 38.90
N LYS A 9 -11.07 20.22 39.08
CA LYS A 9 -11.81 20.23 40.37
C LYS A 9 -11.45 19.04 41.26
N PHE A 10 -11.18 17.89 40.65
CA PHE A 10 -10.73 16.67 41.31
C PHE A 10 -9.48 16.14 40.61
N ARG A 11 -8.55 15.58 41.38
CA ARG A 11 -7.36 14.91 40.86
C ARG A 11 -7.28 13.53 41.51
N ILE A 12 -6.97 12.52 40.72
CA ILE A 12 -6.71 11.18 41.21
C ILE A 12 -5.21 11.00 41.23
N GLN A 13 -4.68 10.70 42.42
CA GLN A 13 -3.30 10.28 42.54
C GLN A 13 -3.22 8.81 42.13
N LEU A 14 -2.63 8.55 40.98
CA LEU A 14 -2.28 7.19 40.56
C LEU A 14 -0.99 6.77 41.27
N SER A 15 -0.92 5.53 41.72
CA SER A 15 0.28 4.99 42.38
C SER A 15 1.46 4.93 41.41
N GLY A 16 2.65 5.30 41.89
CA GLY A 16 3.90 5.24 41.13
C GLY A 16 3.95 6.19 39.92
N ASN A 17 4.54 5.71 38.82
CA ASN A 17 4.67 6.44 37.56
C ASN A 17 3.78 5.78 36.49
N PRO A 18 2.47 6.12 36.41
CA PRO A 18 1.54 5.44 35.52
C PRO A 18 1.93 5.64 34.05
N ILE A 19 1.99 4.53 33.32
CA ILE A 19 2.18 4.55 31.87
C ILE A 19 0.80 4.71 31.23
N LEU A 20 0.40 5.95 30.98
CA LEU A 20 -0.89 6.24 30.32
C LEU A 20 -0.88 5.73 28.88
N GLY A 21 -1.96 5.06 28.50
CA GLY A 21 -2.20 4.51 27.18
C GLY A 21 -2.57 5.55 26.12
N ASP A 22 -3.32 5.09 25.11
CA ASP A 22 -3.91 5.96 24.11
C ASP A 22 -5.29 6.44 24.61
N GLY A 23 -5.46 7.77 24.61
CA GLY A 23 -6.39 8.47 25.51
C GLY A 23 -7.86 8.06 25.54
N LYS A 24 -8.42 7.30 24.58
CA LYS A 24 -9.80 6.78 24.68
C LYS A 24 -9.90 5.75 25.82
N SER A 25 -9.00 4.76 25.82
CA SER A 25 -8.97 3.68 26.81
C SER A 25 -8.76 4.19 28.24
N ASP A 26 -7.81 5.12 28.44
CA ASP A 26 -7.57 5.75 29.74
C ASP A 26 -8.76 6.61 30.19
N ASN A 27 -9.39 7.35 29.27
CA ASN A 27 -10.56 8.16 29.60
C ASN A 27 -11.74 7.31 30.06
N GLN A 28 -12.01 6.20 29.36
CA GLN A 28 -13.09 5.28 29.72
C GLN A 28 -12.82 4.64 31.09
N ASN A 29 -11.61 4.11 31.31
CA ASN A 29 -11.25 3.52 32.60
C ASN A 29 -11.26 4.53 33.76
N HIS A 30 -10.84 5.76 33.51
CA HIS A 30 -10.90 6.85 34.49
C HIS A 30 -12.35 7.26 34.80
N ALA A 31 -13.27 7.15 33.85
CA ALA A 31 -14.68 7.49 34.06
C ALA A 31 -15.42 6.47 34.95
N ILE A 32 -15.01 5.20 34.92
CA ILE A 32 -15.68 4.09 35.64
C ILE A 32 -15.83 4.36 37.15
N ILE A 33 -14.86 5.02 37.81
CA ILE A 33 -14.95 5.24 39.25
C ILE A 33 -16.08 6.20 39.67
N PHE A 34 -16.55 7.01 38.72
CA PHE A 34 -17.62 7.98 38.94
C PHE A 34 -18.99 7.42 38.59
N TYR A 35 -19.02 6.25 37.95
CA TYR A 35 -20.24 5.56 37.58
C TYR A 35 -20.88 4.89 38.81
N ARG A 36 -22.23 4.91 38.85
CA ARG A 36 -23.05 4.42 39.98
C ARG A 36 -24.20 3.49 39.57
N GLY A 37 -24.41 3.26 38.28
CA GLY A 37 -25.48 2.39 37.78
C GLY A 37 -25.12 0.90 37.86
N GLU A 38 -26.02 0.06 37.36
CA GLU A 38 -25.77 -1.38 37.10
C GLU A 38 -25.32 -1.65 35.65
N TYR A 39 -25.78 -0.81 34.72
CA TYR A 39 -25.42 -0.86 33.30
C TYR A 39 -24.69 0.41 32.83
N ILE A 40 -23.68 0.22 31.97
CA ILE A 40 -22.91 1.30 31.34
C ILE A 40 -23.19 1.29 29.84
N GLN A 41 -23.53 2.44 29.27
CA GLN A 41 -23.54 2.61 27.82
C GLN A 41 -22.29 3.38 27.38
N LEU A 42 -21.61 2.88 26.36
CA LEU A 42 -20.47 3.56 25.75
C LEU A 42 -20.89 4.20 24.43
N ILE A 43 -20.66 5.50 24.29
CA ILE A 43 -21.04 6.30 23.12
C ILE A 43 -19.83 7.14 22.69
N ASP A 44 -19.48 7.10 21.39
CA ASP A 44 -18.47 7.99 20.84
C ASP A 44 -18.98 9.45 20.76
N ALA A 45 -18.06 10.42 20.84
CA ALA A 45 -18.42 11.85 20.78
C ALA A 45 -19.07 12.32 19.46
N ASN A 46 -19.09 11.49 18.42
CA ASN A 46 -19.76 11.73 17.14
C ASN A 46 -21.05 10.93 16.97
N GLN A 47 -21.55 10.35 18.06
CA GLN A 47 -22.80 9.60 18.10
C GLN A 47 -23.85 10.34 18.92
N ASP A 48 -25.10 10.15 18.53
CA ASP A 48 -26.25 10.65 19.28
C ASP A 48 -27.47 9.76 19.06
N ASN A 49 -28.38 9.78 20.03
CA ASN A 49 -29.64 9.03 19.97
C ASN A 49 -30.77 9.93 19.49
N TYR A 50 -31.60 9.39 18.60
CA TYR A 50 -32.90 10.00 18.36
C TYR A 50 -33.84 9.73 19.55
N LEU A 51 -34.83 10.60 19.75
CA LEU A 51 -35.72 10.56 20.91
C LEU A 51 -36.49 9.22 21.01
N GLU A 52 -36.85 8.64 19.88
CA GLU A 52 -37.63 7.41 19.77
C GLU A 52 -36.80 6.19 20.18
N GLU A 53 -35.48 6.25 19.99
CA GLU A 53 -34.55 5.20 20.42
C GLU A 53 -34.42 5.18 21.96
N CYS A 54 -34.56 6.33 22.62
CA CYS A 54 -34.55 6.42 24.08
C CYS A 54 -35.71 5.65 24.73
N LEU A 55 -36.89 5.59 24.08
CA LEU A 55 -38.04 4.83 24.58
C LEU A 55 -37.80 3.32 24.59
N LYS A 56 -36.86 2.83 23.77
CA LYS A 56 -36.52 1.41 23.65
C LYS A 56 -35.54 0.93 24.72
N ILE A 57 -34.90 1.85 25.46
CA ILE A 57 -33.86 1.51 26.46
C ILE A 57 -34.37 0.52 27.51
N ARG A 58 -35.64 0.60 27.91
CA ARG A 58 -36.26 -0.40 28.81
C ARG A 58 -36.15 -1.81 28.24
N SER A 59 -36.47 -1.99 26.97
CA SER A 59 -36.37 -3.29 26.29
C SER A 59 -34.93 -3.72 26.12
N VAL A 60 -34.02 -2.77 25.82
CA VAL A 60 -32.58 -3.04 25.72
C VAL A 60 -32.04 -3.57 27.07
N LEU A 61 -32.40 -2.96 28.19
CA LEU A 61 -31.96 -3.43 29.51
C LEU A 61 -32.56 -4.80 29.88
N ALA A 62 -33.77 -5.11 29.39
CA ALA A 62 -34.39 -6.42 29.58
C ALA A 62 -33.58 -7.57 28.95
N GLU A 63 -32.82 -7.30 27.89
CA GLU A 63 -32.01 -8.31 27.19
C GLU A 63 -30.85 -8.87 28.01
N PHE A 64 -30.51 -8.24 29.14
CA PHE A 64 -29.53 -8.76 30.10
C PHE A 64 -30.06 -9.96 30.89
N GLU A 65 -31.35 -10.28 30.78
CA GLU A 65 -31.98 -11.46 31.39
C GLU A 65 -31.98 -11.44 32.94
N GLU A 66 -31.83 -10.25 33.53
CA GLU A 66 -31.75 -10.04 35.00
C GLU A 66 -33.07 -9.56 35.62
N MET A 67 -34.12 -9.28 34.83
CA MET A 67 -35.38 -8.73 35.34
C MET A 67 -36.24 -9.73 36.12
N ASN A 68 -36.01 -11.04 35.97
CA ASN A 68 -36.72 -12.09 36.69
C ASN A 68 -35.71 -12.91 37.52
N PRO A 69 -35.27 -12.42 38.69
CA PRO A 69 -34.36 -13.18 39.55
C PRO A 69 -35.05 -14.47 40.03
N GLU A 70 -34.31 -15.58 40.07
CA GLU A 70 -34.81 -16.80 40.69
C GLU A 70 -35.01 -16.56 42.19
N ASN A 71 -36.17 -16.97 42.73
CA ASN A 71 -36.50 -16.80 44.15
C ASN A 71 -35.68 -17.72 45.10
N VAL A 72 -34.78 -18.54 44.56
CA VAL A 72 -33.93 -19.47 45.31
C VAL A 72 -32.53 -18.88 45.41
N SER A 73 -32.04 -18.72 46.65
CA SER A 73 -30.69 -18.23 46.88
C SER A 73 -29.66 -19.21 46.28
N PRO A 74 -28.65 -18.73 45.52
CA PRO A 74 -27.61 -19.59 44.95
C PRO A 74 -26.69 -20.22 46.02
N TYR A 75 -26.86 -19.85 47.29
CA TYR A 75 -26.10 -20.33 48.43
C TYR A 75 -26.84 -21.40 49.26
N VAL A 76 -27.97 -21.92 48.78
CA VAL A 76 -28.68 -23.02 49.46
C VAL A 76 -27.83 -24.30 49.41
N PRO A 77 -27.42 -24.86 50.56
CA PRO A 77 -26.63 -26.10 50.59
C PRO A 77 -27.40 -27.27 49.95
N GLY A 78 -26.75 -28.01 49.05
CA GLY A 78 -27.31 -29.23 48.44
C GLY A 78 -28.03 -29.03 47.09
N LEU A 79 -28.28 -27.80 46.65
CA LEU A 79 -28.69 -27.50 45.27
C LEU A 79 -27.46 -27.11 44.43
N PRO A 80 -27.27 -27.70 43.23
CA PRO A 80 -26.27 -27.19 42.31
C PRO A 80 -26.67 -25.77 41.90
N PRO A 81 -25.76 -24.78 41.95
CA PRO A 81 -26.08 -23.43 41.52
C PRO A 81 -26.51 -23.46 40.05
N PRO A 82 -27.52 -22.66 39.65
CA PRO A 82 -27.97 -22.58 38.28
C PRO A 82 -26.78 -22.20 37.38
N LYS A 83 -26.53 -22.99 36.34
CA LYS A 83 -25.48 -22.73 35.34
C LYS A 83 -25.94 -21.66 34.34
N THR A 84 -26.30 -20.47 34.83
CA THR A 84 -26.64 -19.34 33.95
C THR A 84 -25.36 -18.59 33.58
N THR A 85 -25.14 -18.42 32.29
CA THR A 85 -24.03 -17.58 31.79
C THR A 85 -24.57 -16.15 31.66
N PRO A 86 -24.07 -15.18 32.43
CA PRO A 86 -24.61 -13.83 32.44
C PRO A 86 -24.35 -13.14 31.09
N VAL A 87 -25.26 -12.27 30.67
CA VAL A 87 -25.04 -11.38 29.53
C VAL A 87 -24.11 -10.26 30.00
N ALA A 88 -22.86 -10.28 29.56
CA ALA A 88 -21.90 -9.26 29.97
C ALA A 88 -22.04 -8.00 29.12
N ILE A 89 -22.34 -8.17 27.83
CA ILE A 89 -22.40 -7.09 26.85
C ILE A 89 -23.58 -7.32 25.92
N LEU A 90 -24.33 -6.27 25.67
CA LEU A 90 -25.38 -6.21 24.67
C LEU A 90 -24.97 -5.23 23.59
N GLY A 91 -24.59 -5.76 22.44
CA GLY A 91 -24.19 -4.93 21.31
C GLY A 91 -25.38 -4.37 20.55
N ALA A 92 -25.26 -3.14 20.10
CA ALA A 92 -26.31 -2.44 19.34
C ALA A 92 -25.82 -2.04 17.95
N ARG A 93 -26.73 -1.73 17.04
CA ARG A 93 -26.36 -1.30 15.68
C ARG A 93 -26.14 0.21 15.59
N GLU A 94 -25.34 0.62 14.62
CA GLU A 94 -25.08 2.01 14.28
C GLU A 94 -25.85 2.42 13.02
N TYR A 95 -26.37 3.64 13.00
CA TYR A 95 -26.94 4.26 11.81
C TYR A 95 -26.05 5.41 11.34
N ILE A 96 -25.38 5.22 10.20
CA ILE A 96 -24.45 6.21 9.64
C ILE A 96 -25.23 7.27 8.84
N PHE A 97 -25.67 8.33 9.50
CA PHE A 97 -26.46 9.38 8.86
C PHE A 97 -25.68 10.20 7.81
N SER A 98 -24.35 10.10 7.81
CA SER A 98 -23.47 10.76 6.83
C SER A 98 -23.30 9.98 5.52
N GLU A 99 -24.04 8.88 5.29
CA GLU A 99 -23.92 8.02 4.09
C GLU A 99 -24.04 8.82 2.76
N ASN A 100 -24.87 9.87 2.72
CA ASN A 100 -25.23 10.60 1.50
C ASN A 100 -24.21 11.65 1.04
N ILE A 101 -23.01 11.70 1.62
CA ILE A 101 -22.00 12.73 1.30
C ILE A 101 -21.25 12.41 -0.01
N GLY A 102 -21.20 11.14 -0.44
CA GLY A 102 -20.55 10.72 -1.68
C GLY A 102 -20.25 9.21 -1.74
N ILE A 103 -19.61 8.76 -2.81
CA ILE A 103 -19.33 7.33 -3.07
C ILE A 103 -18.57 6.65 -1.93
N LEU A 104 -17.50 7.28 -1.44
CA LEU A 104 -16.68 6.72 -0.35
C LEU A 104 -17.48 6.64 0.95
N GLY A 105 -18.40 7.59 1.13
CA GLY A 105 -19.32 7.59 2.25
C GLY A 105 -20.32 6.46 2.18
N ASP A 106 -20.93 6.27 1.02
CA ASP A 106 -21.88 5.20 0.77
C ASP A 106 -21.24 3.81 0.94
N VAL A 107 -20.04 3.60 0.40
CA VAL A 107 -19.29 2.34 0.52
C VAL A 107 -18.92 2.04 1.96
N ALA A 108 -18.37 3.01 2.69
CA ALA A 108 -17.97 2.82 4.08
C ALA A 108 -19.19 2.64 5.01
N ALA A 109 -20.25 3.42 4.80
CA ALA A 109 -21.50 3.28 5.53
C ALA A 109 -22.17 1.92 5.26
N GLY A 110 -22.21 1.47 4.01
CA GLY A 110 -22.74 0.16 3.64
C GLY A 110 -22.00 -0.98 4.33
N LYS A 111 -20.66 -0.91 4.40
CA LYS A 111 -19.85 -1.89 5.15
C LYS A 111 -20.16 -1.89 6.65
N GLU A 112 -20.24 -0.71 7.28
CA GLU A 112 -20.60 -0.60 8.69
C GLU A 112 -22.03 -1.11 8.95
N GLN A 113 -22.97 -0.85 8.02
CA GLN A 113 -24.34 -1.35 8.10
C GLN A 113 -24.39 -2.88 8.03
N THR A 114 -23.78 -3.50 7.01
CA THR A 114 -23.75 -4.97 6.87
C THR A 114 -23.07 -5.63 8.07
N PHE A 115 -22.00 -5.02 8.59
CA PHE A 115 -21.31 -5.50 9.78
C PHE A 115 -22.18 -5.40 11.03
N GLY A 116 -22.85 -4.26 11.23
CA GLY A 116 -23.70 -3.97 12.39
C GLY A 116 -25.07 -4.66 12.39
N THR A 117 -25.45 -5.35 11.30
CA THR A 117 -26.71 -6.10 11.19
C THR A 117 -26.45 -7.58 10.89
N LEU A 118 -26.46 -7.98 9.61
CA LEU A 118 -26.37 -9.37 9.15
C LEU A 118 -25.20 -10.14 9.77
N PHE A 119 -24.02 -9.51 9.80
CA PHE A 119 -22.83 -10.14 10.35
C PHE A 119 -22.91 -10.23 11.88
N ALA A 120 -23.19 -9.11 12.56
CA ALA A 120 -23.32 -9.07 14.01
C ALA A 120 -24.40 -10.02 14.57
N ARG A 121 -25.53 -10.17 13.88
CA ARG A 121 -26.61 -11.09 14.23
C ARG A 121 -26.16 -12.54 14.18
N THR A 122 -25.58 -12.93 13.04
CA THR A 122 -25.06 -14.29 12.83
C THR A 122 -23.95 -14.60 13.85
N LEU A 123 -23.03 -13.66 14.06
CA LEU A 123 -21.95 -13.80 15.04
C LEU A 123 -22.46 -13.91 16.48
N ALA A 124 -23.51 -13.17 16.85
CA ALA A 124 -24.07 -13.27 18.19
C ALA A 124 -24.70 -14.65 18.42
N GLN A 125 -25.42 -15.17 17.43
CA GLN A 125 -26.07 -16.49 17.51
C GLN A 125 -25.07 -17.63 17.65
N ILE A 126 -23.95 -17.58 16.93
CA ILE A 126 -22.90 -18.62 16.98
C ILE A 126 -21.86 -18.38 18.09
N GLY A 127 -21.99 -17.30 18.87
CA GLY A 127 -21.07 -16.94 19.95
C GLY A 127 -19.72 -16.38 19.49
N GLY A 128 -19.61 -15.88 18.26
CA GLY A 128 -18.42 -15.24 17.69
C GLY A 128 -18.37 -13.72 17.79
N LYS A 129 -19.43 -13.06 18.28
CA LYS A 129 -19.49 -11.59 18.41
C LYS A 129 -18.62 -11.10 19.57
N LEU A 130 -17.91 -9.99 19.35
CA LEU A 130 -17.16 -9.26 20.38
C LEU A 130 -17.75 -7.87 20.63
N HIS A 131 -17.16 -7.15 21.58
CA HIS A 131 -17.44 -5.74 21.85
C HIS A 131 -16.70 -4.85 20.85
N TYR A 132 -17.40 -3.92 20.21
CA TYR A 132 -16.83 -3.02 19.20
C TYR A 132 -16.84 -1.55 19.63
N GLY A 133 -16.93 -1.31 20.94
CA GLY A 133 -16.78 0.00 21.58
C GLY A 133 -18.08 0.75 21.80
N HIS A 134 -18.95 0.81 20.80
CA HIS A 134 -20.17 1.63 20.84
C HIS A 134 -21.17 1.16 19.76
N PRO A 135 -22.47 1.41 19.93
CA PRO A 135 -23.16 1.97 21.09
C PRO A 135 -23.58 0.86 22.08
N ASP A 136 -22.65 -0.04 22.40
CA ASP A 136 -22.91 -1.23 23.22
C ASP A 136 -23.22 -0.88 24.69
N PHE A 137 -24.10 -1.69 25.29
CA PHE A 137 -24.41 -1.67 26.71
C PHE A 137 -23.63 -2.77 27.42
N LEU A 138 -23.08 -2.46 28.59
CA LEU A 138 -22.25 -3.36 29.37
C LEU A 138 -22.87 -3.54 30.76
N ASN A 139 -22.87 -4.77 31.28
CA ASN A 139 -23.12 -5.00 32.70
C ASN A 139 -21.92 -4.47 33.49
N GLY A 140 -22.09 -3.33 34.15
CA GLY A 140 -21.02 -2.63 34.85
C GLY A 140 -20.45 -3.45 36.00
N ILE A 141 -21.27 -4.22 36.71
CA ILE A 141 -20.84 -5.09 37.82
C ILE A 141 -19.93 -6.20 37.30
N PHE A 142 -20.33 -6.86 36.22
CA PHE A 142 -19.55 -7.91 35.59
C PHE A 142 -18.20 -7.39 35.08
N MET A 143 -18.21 -6.26 34.35
CA MET A 143 -17.02 -5.74 33.69
C MET A 143 -16.00 -5.13 34.65
N THR A 144 -16.45 -4.38 35.66
CA THR A 144 -15.56 -3.71 36.63
C THR A 144 -14.77 -4.69 37.49
N THR A 145 -15.34 -5.85 37.80
CA THR A 145 -14.67 -6.92 38.55
C THR A 145 -13.72 -7.78 37.71
N ARG A 146 -13.70 -7.60 36.37
CA ARG A 146 -13.00 -8.48 35.41
C ARG A 146 -12.08 -7.76 34.42
N GLY A 147 -11.64 -6.55 34.73
CA GLY A 147 -10.64 -5.83 33.94
C GLY A 147 -11.13 -4.54 33.27
N GLY A 148 -12.37 -4.11 33.56
CA GLY A 148 -12.92 -2.85 33.08
C GLY A 148 -13.51 -2.96 31.67
N VAL A 149 -13.74 -1.79 31.05
CA VAL A 149 -14.45 -1.70 29.75
C VAL A 149 -13.50 -1.53 28.55
N SER A 150 -12.22 -1.28 28.80
CA SER A 150 -11.23 -1.06 27.73
C SER A 150 -9.81 -1.40 28.20
N LYS A 151 -9.00 -2.00 27.33
CA LYS A 151 -7.61 -2.34 27.67
C LYS A 151 -6.67 -1.17 27.37
N ALA A 152 -6.22 -0.45 28.40
CA ALA A 152 -5.33 0.70 28.25
C ALA A 152 -3.85 0.31 28.31
N GLN A 153 -3.11 0.51 27.22
CA GLN A 153 -1.65 0.37 27.18
C GLN A 153 -1.03 1.35 26.18
N LYS A 154 0.16 1.89 26.49
CA LYS A 154 0.81 2.89 25.66
C LYS A 154 1.45 2.26 24.42
N GLY A 155 1.00 2.67 23.24
CA GLY A 155 1.54 2.18 21.96
C GLY A 155 1.25 0.71 21.67
N LEU A 156 0.27 0.15 22.37
CA LEU A 156 -0.27 -1.19 22.16
C LEU A 156 -1.80 -1.18 22.36
N HIS A 157 -2.50 -2.15 21.78
CA HIS A 157 -3.95 -2.32 21.89
C HIS A 157 -4.75 -1.15 21.30
N LEU A 158 -4.51 -0.85 20.02
CA LEU A 158 -5.28 0.16 19.27
C LEU A 158 -6.79 -0.11 19.22
N ASN A 159 -7.17 -1.38 19.34
CA ASN A 159 -8.56 -1.85 19.37
C ASN A 159 -8.92 -2.27 20.81
N GLU A 160 -8.81 -1.33 21.74
CA GLU A 160 -8.95 -1.51 23.17
C GLU A 160 -10.28 -2.17 23.59
N ASP A 161 -11.36 -1.86 22.86
CA ASP A 161 -12.73 -2.28 23.16
C ASP A 161 -12.88 -3.81 22.93
N ILE A 162 -12.25 -4.33 21.88
CA ILE A 162 -12.35 -5.74 21.49
C ILE A 162 -11.77 -6.65 22.59
N TYR A 163 -10.73 -6.18 23.29
CA TYR A 163 -10.15 -6.89 24.42
C TYR A 163 -11.12 -7.05 25.59
N ALA A 164 -11.99 -6.06 25.83
CA ALA A 164 -13.02 -6.18 26.85
C ALA A 164 -14.06 -7.26 26.44
N GLY A 165 -14.41 -7.34 25.15
CA GLY A 165 -15.23 -8.42 24.62
C GLY A 165 -14.59 -9.81 24.78
N MET A 166 -13.31 -9.96 24.45
CA MET A 166 -12.59 -11.22 24.61
C MET A 166 -12.49 -11.63 26.09
N ASN A 167 -12.20 -10.69 26.99
CA ASN A 167 -12.17 -10.94 28.43
C ASN A 167 -13.55 -11.34 28.95
N ALA A 168 -14.63 -10.75 28.46
CA ALA A 168 -15.98 -11.14 28.85
C ALA A 168 -16.26 -12.61 28.50
N LEU A 169 -15.94 -13.03 27.28
CA LEU A 169 -16.10 -14.43 26.84
C LEU A 169 -15.23 -15.39 27.66
N LEU A 170 -13.94 -15.07 27.85
CA LEU A 170 -12.99 -15.90 28.61
C LEU A 170 -13.39 -16.05 30.09
N ARG A 171 -14.20 -15.14 30.63
CA ARG A 171 -14.67 -15.15 32.03
C ARG A 171 -16.11 -15.66 32.18
N GLY A 172 -16.64 -16.33 31.15
CA GLY A 172 -17.95 -16.98 31.18
C GLY A 172 -19.14 -16.06 30.89
N GLY A 173 -18.90 -14.82 30.47
CA GLY A 173 -19.93 -13.89 30.02
C GLY A 173 -20.36 -14.17 28.58
N ARG A 174 -21.62 -13.86 28.26
CA ARG A 174 -22.16 -13.88 26.89
C ARG A 174 -22.26 -12.48 26.31
N ILE A 175 -22.17 -12.40 24.98
CA ILE A 175 -22.35 -11.16 24.22
C ILE A 175 -23.57 -11.33 23.32
N LYS A 176 -24.63 -10.56 23.57
CA LYS A 176 -25.85 -10.54 22.75
C LYS A 176 -25.82 -9.39 21.75
N HIS A 177 -26.75 -9.41 20.80
CA HIS A 177 -26.93 -8.32 19.84
C HIS A 177 -28.41 -7.99 19.68
N CYS A 178 -28.75 -6.71 19.80
CA CYS A 178 -30.08 -6.20 19.51
C CYS A 178 -30.02 -5.26 18.29
N GLU A 179 -30.97 -5.42 17.36
CA GLU A 179 -31.06 -4.59 16.15
C GLU A 179 -32.21 -3.57 16.19
N TYR A 180 -33.20 -3.76 17.06
CA TYR A 180 -34.35 -2.84 17.14
C TYR A 180 -33.98 -1.46 17.70
N TYR A 181 -32.85 -1.36 18.42
CA TYR A 181 -32.24 -0.11 18.88
C TYR A 181 -31.05 0.25 18.00
N GLN A 182 -30.93 1.53 17.66
CA GLN A 182 -29.83 2.06 16.86
C GLN A 182 -29.36 3.43 17.36
N CYS A 183 -28.06 3.71 17.24
CA CYS A 183 -27.50 5.03 17.54
C CYS A 183 -27.02 5.71 16.26
N GLY A 184 -27.35 6.99 16.07
CA GLY A 184 -26.89 7.77 14.94
C GLY A 184 -25.40 8.08 15.06
N LYS A 185 -24.63 7.95 13.97
CA LYS A 185 -23.19 8.20 13.98
C LYS A 185 -22.74 9.02 12.78
N GLY A 186 -22.03 10.11 13.06
CA GLY A 186 -21.41 10.94 12.03
C GLY A 186 -20.01 10.45 11.67
N ARG A 187 -19.78 10.04 10.43
CA ARG A 187 -18.46 9.63 9.93
C ARG A 187 -17.86 10.68 9.01
N ASP A 188 -16.55 10.88 9.13
CA ASP A 188 -15.77 11.59 8.11
C ASP A 188 -15.34 10.58 7.05
N LEU A 189 -15.87 10.76 5.84
CA LEU A 189 -15.88 9.76 4.78
C LEU A 189 -14.93 10.11 3.63
N GLY A 190 -13.93 10.96 3.89
CA GLY A 190 -12.85 11.22 2.94
C GLY A 190 -11.92 10.02 2.75
N PHE A 191 -11.32 9.88 1.57
CA PHE A 191 -10.41 8.77 1.21
C PHE A 191 -9.34 8.49 2.28
N GLY A 192 -8.62 9.53 2.71
CA GLY A 192 -7.59 9.39 3.74
C GLY A 192 -8.13 9.01 5.12
N SER A 193 -9.31 9.51 5.49
CA SER A 193 -9.95 9.24 6.79
C SER A 193 -10.40 7.78 6.88
N VAL A 194 -11.03 7.26 5.82
CA VAL A 194 -11.44 5.84 5.74
C VAL A 194 -10.23 4.93 5.81
N LEU A 195 -9.16 5.21 5.06
CA LEU A 195 -7.97 4.36 5.06
C LEU A 195 -7.14 4.43 6.35
N ASN A 196 -7.17 5.56 7.05
CA ASN A 196 -6.61 5.65 8.40
C ASN A 196 -7.38 4.75 9.37
N PHE A 197 -8.71 4.66 9.24
CA PHE A 197 -9.53 3.74 10.01
C PHE A 197 -9.23 2.27 9.65
N THR A 198 -9.14 1.94 8.36
CA THR A 198 -8.67 0.63 7.88
C THR A 198 -7.30 0.26 8.47
N THR A 199 -6.35 1.19 8.45
CA THR A 199 -5.01 1.00 9.02
C THR A 199 -5.09 0.74 10.52
N LYS A 200 -5.92 1.49 11.26
CA LYS A 200 -6.15 1.27 12.70
C LYS A 200 -6.63 -0.16 12.95
N ILE A 201 -7.68 -0.59 12.25
CA ILE A 201 -8.26 -1.93 12.44
C ILE A 201 -7.26 -3.02 12.09
N GLY A 202 -6.62 -2.95 10.92
CA GLY A 202 -5.67 -3.98 10.47
C GLY A 202 -4.43 -4.09 11.36
N THR A 203 -3.93 -2.95 11.85
CA THR A 203 -2.84 -2.93 12.84
C THR A 203 -3.31 -3.56 14.15
N GLY A 204 -4.47 -3.14 14.67
CA GLY A 204 -5.05 -3.69 15.90
C GLY A 204 -5.35 -5.18 15.82
N MET A 205 -5.67 -5.73 14.63
CA MET A 205 -5.79 -7.18 14.45
C MET A 205 -4.45 -7.89 14.62
N GLY A 206 -3.36 -7.32 14.09
CA GLY A 206 -2.01 -7.90 14.30
C GLY A 206 -1.65 -7.98 15.79
N GLU A 207 -2.05 -7.01 16.60
CA GLU A 207 -1.86 -7.04 18.05
C GLU A 207 -2.75 -8.07 18.74
N GLN A 208 -4.00 -8.19 18.29
CA GLN A 208 -4.95 -9.18 18.79
C GLN A 208 -4.42 -10.60 18.56
N MET A 209 -3.93 -10.92 17.35
CA MET A 209 -3.38 -12.24 17.02
C MET A 209 -2.18 -12.64 17.91
N LEU A 210 -1.43 -11.66 18.40
CA LEU A 210 -0.28 -11.87 19.30
C LEU A 210 -0.67 -11.82 20.79
N SER A 211 -1.94 -11.57 21.09
CA SER A 211 -2.39 -11.38 22.46
C SER A 211 -2.66 -12.70 23.19
N ARG A 212 -2.53 -12.65 24.52
CA ARG A 212 -2.82 -13.77 25.41
C ARG A 212 -4.29 -14.18 25.33
N GLU A 213 -5.18 -13.22 25.16
CA GLU A 213 -6.62 -13.46 25.03
C GLU A 213 -6.93 -14.33 23.81
N TYR A 214 -6.29 -14.03 22.66
CA TYR A 214 -6.39 -14.85 21.46
C TYR A 214 -5.81 -16.25 21.66
N TYR A 215 -4.68 -16.37 22.35
CA TYR A 215 -4.08 -17.67 22.65
C TYR A 215 -5.03 -18.56 23.46
N TYR A 216 -5.70 -18.02 24.48
CA TYR A 216 -6.67 -18.79 25.26
C TYR A 216 -7.93 -19.12 24.47
N LEU A 217 -8.50 -18.16 23.73
CA LEU A 217 -9.66 -18.43 22.89
C LEU A 217 -9.34 -19.50 21.82
N GLY A 218 -8.15 -19.43 21.22
CA GLY A 218 -7.71 -20.40 20.21
C GLY A 218 -7.47 -21.82 20.75
N THR A 219 -7.15 -21.96 22.04
CA THR A 219 -6.87 -23.27 22.66
C THR A 219 -8.05 -23.86 23.42
N GLN A 220 -9.03 -23.03 23.82
CA GLN A 220 -10.14 -23.43 24.68
C GLN A 220 -11.50 -23.48 23.98
N LEU A 221 -11.66 -22.80 22.83
CA LEU A 221 -12.91 -22.87 22.08
C LEU A 221 -13.08 -24.25 21.43
N PRO A 222 -14.30 -24.83 21.43
CA PRO A 222 -14.59 -26.02 20.62
C PRO A 222 -14.45 -25.68 19.13
N LEU A 223 -14.20 -26.70 18.30
CA LEU A 223 -13.80 -26.52 16.90
C LEU A 223 -14.79 -25.67 16.08
N ASP A 224 -16.10 -25.88 16.26
CA ASP A 224 -17.16 -25.12 15.59
C ASP A 224 -17.12 -23.63 15.93
N ARG A 225 -16.94 -23.30 17.21
CA ARG A 225 -16.79 -21.91 17.68
C ARG A 225 -15.44 -21.33 17.29
N PHE A 226 -14.39 -22.13 17.28
CA PHE A 226 -13.06 -21.71 16.85
C PHE A 226 -13.06 -21.30 15.37
N LEU A 227 -13.64 -22.13 14.48
CA LEU A 227 -13.75 -21.80 13.05
C LEU A 227 -14.62 -20.56 12.82
N SER A 228 -15.72 -20.43 13.57
CA SER A 228 -16.58 -19.24 13.54
C SER A 228 -15.81 -17.99 13.98
N PHE A 229 -15.04 -18.08 15.07
CA PHE A 229 -14.19 -17.01 15.57
C PHE A 229 -13.07 -16.65 14.58
N TYR A 230 -12.43 -17.66 13.96
CA TYR A 230 -11.43 -17.46 12.91
C TYR A 230 -12.03 -16.68 11.73
N TYR A 231 -13.16 -17.13 11.20
CA TYR A 231 -13.83 -16.47 10.08
C TYR A 231 -14.24 -15.04 10.44
N ALA A 232 -14.76 -14.83 11.65
CA ALA A 232 -15.23 -13.54 12.12
C ALA A 232 -14.12 -12.49 12.30
N HIS A 233 -12.94 -12.93 12.72
CA HIS A 233 -11.88 -12.02 13.18
C HIS A 233 -10.58 -12.15 12.37
N PRO A 234 -9.59 -13.00 12.70
CA PRO A 234 -8.29 -12.97 12.03
C PRO A 234 -8.38 -13.42 10.56
N GLY A 235 -9.31 -14.31 10.22
CA GLY A 235 -9.47 -14.89 8.89
C GLY A 235 -9.74 -13.84 7.82
N PHE A 236 -10.56 -12.82 8.11
CA PHE A 236 -10.78 -11.70 7.19
C PHE A 236 -9.48 -10.98 6.84
N HIS A 237 -8.64 -10.68 7.83
CA HIS A 237 -7.39 -9.95 7.62
C HIS A 237 -6.31 -10.81 6.96
N ILE A 238 -6.22 -12.09 7.33
CA ILE A 238 -5.32 -13.05 6.71
C ILE A 238 -5.70 -13.29 5.23
N ASN A 239 -6.99 -13.38 4.91
CA ASN A 239 -7.45 -13.54 3.53
C ASN A 239 -7.03 -12.35 2.65
N ASN A 240 -7.14 -11.10 3.14
CA ASN A 240 -6.63 -9.93 2.41
C ASN A 240 -5.12 -10.03 2.15
N LEU A 241 -4.34 -10.53 3.11
CA LEU A 241 -2.91 -10.78 2.93
C LEU A 241 -2.65 -11.84 1.83
N PHE A 242 -3.38 -12.95 1.85
CA PHE A 242 -3.26 -14.01 0.84
C PHE A 242 -3.70 -13.58 -0.56
N ILE A 243 -4.72 -12.74 -0.68
CA ILE A 243 -5.12 -12.16 -1.98
C ILE A 243 -3.94 -11.37 -2.57
N MET A 244 -3.34 -10.47 -1.80
CA MET A 244 -2.23 -9.64 -2.28
C MET A 244 -0.97 -10.46 -2.59
N LEU A 245 -0.68 -11.48 -1.76
CA LEU A 245 0.40 -12.43 -2.03
C LEU A 245 0.14 -13.24 -3.31
N SER A 246 -1.10 -13.68 -3.53
CA SER A 246 -1.48 -14.45 -4.72
C SER A 246 -1.32 -13.63 -6.00
N VAL A 247 -1.71 -12.35 -5.98
CA VAL A 247 -1.47 -11.42 -7.07
C VAL A 247 0.03 -11.30 -7.36
N GLN A 248 0.87 -11.17 -6.32
CA GLN A 248 2.32 -11.10 -6.50
C GLN A 248 2.89 -12.38 -7.13
N MET A 249 2.50 -13.55 -6.60
CA MET A 249 2.95 -14.84 -7.13
C MET A 249 2.49 -15.06 -8.57
N PHE A 250 1.27 -14.64 -8.90
CA PHE A 250 0.75 -14.70 -10.26
C PHE A 250 1.55 -13.81 -11.22
N MET A 251 1.96 -12.60 -10.81
CA MET A 251 2.84 -11.75 -11.62
C MET A 251 4.21 -12.38 -11.87
N ILE A 252 4.79 -13.05 -10.87
CA ILE A 252 6.05 -13.79 -11.01
C ILE A 252 5.87 -14.97 -11.99
N CYS A 253 4.76 -15.70 -11.90
CA CYS A 253 4.44 -16.79 -12.83
C CYS A 253 4.30 -16.27 -14.27
N LEU A 254 3.55 -15.18 -14.48
CA LEU A 254 3.40 -14.55 -15.80
C LEU A 254 4.73 -14.07 -16.38
N MET A 255 5.64 -13.56 -15.55
CA MET A 255 6.97 -13.14 -15.99
C MET A 255 7.82 -14.35 -16.44
N ASN A 256 7.77 -15.47 -15.72
CA ASN A 256 8.48 -16.69 -16.16
C ASN A 256 7.87 -17.27 -17.44
N LEU A 257 6.55 -17.31 -17.53
CA LEU A 257 5.83 -17.73 -18.73
C LEU A 257 6.13 -16.80 -19.93
N GLY A 258 6.25 -15.50 -19.67
CA GLY A 258 6.61 -14.52 -20.68
C GLY A 258 8.01 -14.71 -21.23
N ALA A 259 8.99 -14.96 -20.36
CA ALA A 259 10.34 -15.31 -20.80
C ALA A 259 10.37 -16.62 -21.60
N LEU A 260 9.63 -17.64 -21.15
CA LEU A 260 9.51 -18.92 -21.86
C LEU A 260 8.93 -18.73 -23.27
N ARG A 261 7.72 -18.18 -23.36
CA ARG A 261 6.98 -18.01 -24.62
C ARG A 261 7.71 -17.09 -25.62
N TYR A 262 8.45 -16.10 -25.11
CA TYR A 262 9.17 -15.17 -25.97
C TYR A 262 10.36 -15.84 -26.70
N GLU A 263 11.02 -16.82 -26.07
CA GLU A 263 12.17 -17.50 -26.67
C GLU A 263 11.79 -18.80 -27.41
N THR A 264 10.72 -19.49 -27.00
CA THR A 264 10.33 -20.78 -27.62
C THR A 264 9.39 -20.62 -28.81
N ILE A 265 9.48 -21.52 -29.79
CA ILE A 265 8.56 -21.60 -30.93
C ILE A 265 7.30 -22.39 -30.55
N PRO A 266 6.08 -21.85 -30.79
CA PRO A 266 4.83 -22.53 -30.47
C PRO A 266 4.56 -23.70 -31.41
N CYS A 267 4.06 -24.82 -30.87
CA CYS A 267 3.61 -25.96 -31.65
C CYS A 267 2.31 -25.71 -32.40
N ILE A 268 2.17 -26.31 -33.59
CA ILE A 268 0.95 -26.36 -34.39
C ILE A 268 0.18 -27.63 -34.03
N MET A 269 -0.81 -27.49 -33.16
CA MET A 269 -1.64 -28.62 -32.70
C MET A 269 -2.94 -28.71 -33.48
N LYS A 270 -3.25 -29.91 -34.02
CA LYS A 270 -4.58 -30.22 -34.57
C LYS A 270 -5.53 -30.57 -33.43
N LYS A 271 -6.70 -29.95 -33.38
CA LYS A 271 -7.72 -30.29 -32.36
C LYS A 271 -8.31 -31.68 -32.66
N GLY A 272 -8.36 -32.56 -31.66
CA GLY A 272 -8.98 -33.88 -31.77
C GLY A 272 -8.02 -35.04 -32.07
N VAL A 273 -6.71 -34.80 -32.14
CA VAL A 273 -5.69 -35.86 -32.25
C VAL A 273 -5.28 -36.37 -30.85
N PRO A 274 -4.83 -37.63 -30.72
CA PRO A 274 -4.31 -38.16 -29.47
C PRO A 274 -3.11 -37.36 -28.93
N ILE A 275 -2.90 -37.35 -27.61
CA ILE A 275 -1.75 -36.67 -26.95
C ILE A 275 -0.40 -37.25 -27.42
N THR A 276 -0.41 -38.46 -27.98
CA THR A 276 0.76 -39.16 -28.54
C THR A 276 1.14 -38.72 -29.95
N ASP A 277 0.35 -37.86 -30.59
CA ASP A 277 0.66 -37.35 -31.93
C ASP A 277 1.93 -36.48 -31.90
N ALA A 278 2.71 -36.50 -32.97
CA ALA A 278 3.98 -35.79 -33.03
C ALA A 278 3.76 -34.27 -33.04
N LEU A 279 4.42 -33.56 -32.13
CA LEU A 279 4.39 -32.10 -32.09
C LEU A 279 5.16 -31.53 -33.29
N MET A 280 4.50 -30.67 -34.07
CA MET A 280 5.09 -30.05 -35.27
C MET A 280 5.16 -28.52 -35.13
N PRO A 281 6.24 -27.86 -35.59
CA PRO A 281 7.48 -28.46 -36.08
C PRO A 281 8.26 -29.18 -34.96
N THR A 282 9.05 -30.19 -35.30
CA THR A 282 9.80 -30.98 -34.31
C THR A 282 10.76 -30.07 -33.54
N GLY A 283 10.77 -30.19 -32.21
CA GLY A 283 11.51 -29.28 -31.31
C GLY A 283 10.70 -28.07 -30.82
N CYS A 284 9.44 -27.89 -31.25
CA CYS A 284 8.57 -26.85 -30.73
C CYS A 284 8.19 -27.06 -29.26
N ALA A 285 7.78 -25.99 -28.57
CA ALA A 285 7.25 -26.04 -27.21
C ALA A 285 5.74 -25.80 -27.18
N ASP A 286 4.99 -26.77 -26.65
CA ASP A 286 3.54 -26.63 -26.51
C ASP A 286 3.18 -25.73 -25.31
N THR A 287 3.09 -24.43 -25.55
CA THR A 287 2.72 -23.42 -24.55
C THR A 287 1.22 -23.08 -24.57
N LEU A 288 0.44 -23.67 -25.48
CA LEU A 288 -1.00 -23.42 -25.62
C LEU A 288 -1.80 -23.84 -24.38
N PRO A 289 -1.59 -25.02 -23.77
CA PRO A 289 -2.31 -25.42 -22.55
C PRO A 289 -2.08 -24.45 -21.39
N ILE A 290 -0.87 -23.92 -21.25
CA ILE A 290 -0.51 -22.96 -20.20
C ILE A 290 -1.22 -21.63 -20.46
N HIS A 291 -1.26 -21.17 -21.71
CA HIS A 291 -1.98 -19.95 -22.08
C HIS A 291 -3.49 -20.08 -21.81
N ASP A 292 -4.09 -21.22 -22.15
CA ASP A 292 -5.49 -21.51 -21.86
C ASP A 292 -5.76 -21.58 -20.35
N TRP A 293 -4.86 -22.18 -19.58
CA TRP A 293 -4.92 -22.19 -18.13
C TRP A 293 -4.87 -20.77 -17.55
N VAL A 294 -3.95 -19.92 -18.02
CA VAL A 294 -3.89 -18.50 -17.63
C VAL A 294 -5.22 -17.83 -17.94
N ASN A 295 -5.73 -17.93 -19.16
CA ASN A 295 -6.99 -17.31 -19.56
C ASN A 295 -8.16 -17.74 -18.66
N ARG A 296 -8.29 -19.04 -18.37
CA ARG A 296 -9.33 -19.58 -17.48
C ARG A 296 -9.17 -19.10 -16.05
N CYS A 297 -7.95 -19.07 -15.52
CA CYS A 297 -7.67 -18.56 -14.18
C CYS A 297 -8.07 -17.09 -14.03
N ILE A 298 -7.65 -16.23 -14.97
CA ILE A 298 -7.98 -14.79 -14.90
C ILE A 298 -9.48 -14.57 -15.03
N ALA A 299 -10.15 -15.27 -15.97
CA ALA A 299 -11.60 -15.21 -16.11
C ALA A 299 -12.32 -15.65 -14.82
N SER A 300 -11.84 -16.71 -14.17
CA SER A 300 -12.41 -17.21 -12.91
C SER A 300 -12.27 -16.19 -11.78
N ILE A 301 -11.10 -15.53 -11.67
CA ILE A 301 -10.88 -14.45 -10.70
C ILE A 301 -11.84 -13.28 -10.96
N CYS A 302 -12.06 -12.90 -12.22
CA CYS A 302 -13.00 -11.84 -12.59
C CYS A 302 -14.44 -12.19 -12.16
N ILE A 303 -14.86 -13.44 -12.38
CA ILE A 303 -16.20 -13.91 -12.00
C ILE A 303 -16.36 -13.90 -10.49
N VAL A 304 -15.39 -14.45 -9.74
CA VAL A 304 -15.42 -14.45 -8.26
C VAL A 304 -15.42 -13.02 -7.71
N PHE A 305 -14.67 -12.11 -8.33
CA PHE A 305 -14.71 -10.70 -7.98
C PHE A 305 -16.10 -10.08 -8.17
N LEU A 306 -16.78 -10.36 -9.29
CA LEU A 306 -18.15 -9.87 -9.50
C LEU A 306 -19.14 -10.51 -8.51
N LEU A 307 -18.98 -11.80 -8.19
CA LEU A 307 -19.78 -12.49 -7.17
C LEU A 307 -19.59 -11.89 -5.77
N SER A 308 -18.46 -11.25 -5.47
CA SER A 308 -18.25 -10.59 -4.18
C SER A 308 -19.21 -9.42 -3.92
N PHE A 309 -19.83 -8.85 -4.96
CA PHE A 309 -20.89 -7.84 -4.82
C PHE A 309 -22.26 -8.44 -4.53
N PHE A 310 -22.44 -9.75 -4.69
CA PHE A 310 -23.73 -10.42 -4.52
C PHE A 310 -24.34 -10.19 -3.13
N PRO A 311 -23.61 -10.30 -2.00
CA PRO A 311 -24.18 -10.04 -0.68
C PRO A 311 -24.73 -8.61 -0.53
N LEU A 312 -24.01 -7.61 -1.07
CA LEU A 312 -24.47 -6.22 -1.06
C LEU A 312 -25.76 -6.07 -1.89
N VAL A 313 -25.80 -6.69 -3.07
CA VAL A 313 -26.99 -6.66 -3.92
C VAL A 313 -28.18 -7.32 -3.24
N VAL A 314 -27.98 -8.46 -2.58
CA VAL A 314 -29.05 -9.17 -1.84
C VAL A 314 -29.54 -8.33 -0.67
N GLN A 315 -28.64 -7.71 0.11
CA GLN A 315 -29.03 -6.85 1.23
C GLN A 315 -29.84 -5.63 0.77
N GLU A 316 -29.38 -4.97 -0.30
CA GLU A 316 -30.10 -3.81 -0.86
C GLU A 316 -31.44 -4.20 -1.48
N LEU A 317 -31.49 -5.39 -2.10
CA LEU A 317 -32.71 -5.94 -2.67
C LEU A 317 -33.76 -6.21 -1.59
N THR A 318 -33.36 -6.77 -0.44
CA THR A 318 -34.27 -7.10 0.67
C THR A 318 -34.71 -5.87 1.46
N GLU A 319 -33.82 -4.91 1.70
CA GLU A 319 -34.15 -3.72 2.50
C GLU A 319 -34.82 -2.60 1.69
N ARG A 320 -34.38 -2.37 0.45
CA ARG A 320 -34.71 -1.16 -0.33
C ARG A 320 -35.36 -1.45 -1.68
N GLY A 321 -35.47 -2.72 -2.08
CA GLY A 321 -36.12 -3.17 -3.31
C GLY A 321 -35.22 -3.14 -4.55
N ALA A 322 -35.66 -3.84 -5.62
CA ALA A 322 -34.84 -4.14 -6.79
C ALA A 322 -34.31 -2.91 -7.54
N TRP A 323 -35.16 -1.90 -7.76
CA TRP A 323 -34.77 -0.69 -8.49
C TRP A 323 -33.66 0.08 -7.79
N ARG A 324 -33.74 0.21 -6.47
CA ARG A 324 -32.71 0.89 -5.66
C ARG A 324 -31.42 0.09 -5.64
N ALA A 325 -31.50 -1.24 -5.53
CA ALA A 325 -30.32 -2.11 -5.59
C ALA A 325 -29.57 -1.99 -6.93
N VAL A 326 -30.27 -2.08 -8.07
CA VAL A 326 -29.66 -1.97 -9.40
C VAL A 326 -29.07 -0.58 -9.64
N THR A 327 -29.81 0.48 -9.30
CA THR A 327 -29.32 1.86 -9.49
C THR A 327 -28.13 2.18 -8.58
N ARG A 328 -28.10 1.66 -7.36
CA ARG A 328 -26.95 1.78 -6.45
C ARG A 328 -25.74 1.03 -7.00
N LEU A 329 -25.91 -0.22 -7.44
CA LEU A 329 -24.84 -1.01 -8.05
C LEU A 329 -24.26 -0.32 -9.28
N ALA A 330 -25.11 0.21 -10.17
CA ALA A 330 -24.68 0.96 -11.34
C ALA A 330 -23.86 2.21 -10.96
N LYS A 331 -24.25 2.92 -9.88
CA LYS A 331 -23.48 4.05 -9.36
C LYS A 331 -22.12 3.64 -8.81
N HIS A 332 -22.01 2.49 -8.13
CA HIS A 332 -20.74 1.97 -7.63
C HIS A 332 -19.74 1.72 -8.77
N PHE A 333 -20.16 1.00 -9.81
CA PHE A 333 -19.31 0.74 -10.98
C PHE A 333 -19.03 2.02 -11.78
N GLY A 334 -20.04 2.85 -12.04
CA GLY A 334 -19.87 4.14 -12.74
C GLY A 334 -18.99 5.14 -12.01
N SER A 335 -18.81 4.95 -10.70
CA SER A 335 -17.95 5.79 -9.85
C SER A 335 -16.61 5.12 -9.48
N LEU A 336 -16.29 4.00 -10.12
CA LEU A 336 -15.05 3.25 -9.94
C LEU A 336 -14.80 2.75 -8.50
N SER A 337 -15.85 2.45 -7.71
CA SER A 337 -15.65 1.88 -6.36
C SER A 337 -14.80 0.60 -6.31
N PRO A 338 -14.77 -0.29 -7.33
CA PRO A 338 -13.80 -1.38 -7.39
C PRO A 338 -12.34 -0.96 -7.17
N PHE A 339 -11.94 0.22 -7.67
CA PHE A 339 -10.58 0.72 -7.50
C PHE A 339 -10.29 1.08 -6.04
N PHE A 340 -11.31 1.59 -5.34
CA PHE A 340 -11.22 1.86 -3.92
C PHE A 340 -11.10 0.55 -3.12
N GLU A 341 -11.89 -0.46 -3.45
CA GLU A 341 -11.90 -1.75 -2.75
C GLU A 341 -10.58 -2.51 -2.88
N VAL A 342 -10.00 -2.56 -4.08
CA VAL A 342 -8.66 -3.16 -4.29
C VAL A 342 -7.61 -2.44 -3.46
N PHE A 343 -7.70 -1.10 -3.37
CA PHE A 343 -6.79 -0.31 -2.54
C PHE A 343 -6.98 -0.58 -1.04
N VAL A 344 -8.22 -0.67 -0.55
CA VAL A 344 -8.53 -1.00 0.85
C VAL A 344 -8.00 -2.39 1.23
N CYS A 345 -8.15 -3.39 0.35
CA CYS A 345 -7.59 -4.73 0.54
C CYS A 345 -6.07 -4.67 0.79
N GLN A 346 -5.33 -3.93 -0.06
CA GLN A 346 -3.89 -3.73 0.11
C GLN A 346 -3.54 -3.01 1.43
N ILE A 347 -4.32 -2.02 1.85
CA ILE A 347 -4.07 -1.32 3.13
C ILE A 347 -4.31 -2.25 4.33
N TYR A 348 -5.32 -3.13 4.30
CA TYR A 348 -5.49 -4.17 5.32
C TYR A 348 -4.30 -5.14 5.35
N ALA A 349 -3.89 -5.67 4.21
CA ALA A 349 -2.76 -6.59 4.11
C ALA A 349 -1.46 -5.94 4.62
N ASN A 350 -1.16 -4.73 4.18
CA ASN A 350 0.04 -3.99 4.56
C ASN A 350 0.03 -3.58 6.04
N SER A 351 -1.11 -3.16 6.60
CA SER A 351 -1.19 -2.79 8.02
C SER A 351 -0.99 -4.01 8.94
N LEU A 352 -1.60 -5.14 8.62
CA LEU A 352 -1.40 -6.40 9.33
C LEU A 352 0.07 -6.84 9.27
N HIS A 353 0.64 -6.92 8.06
CA HIS A 353 2.03 -7.36 7.86
C HIS A 353 3.04 -6.46 8.57
N ASN A 354 2.89 -5.14 8.47
CA ASN A 354 3.79 -4.20 9.13
C ASN A 354 3.70 -4.30 10.64
N ASN A 355 2.50 -4.48 11.21
CA ASN A 355 2.36 -4.60 12.65
C ASN A 355 2.98 -5.89 13.18
N LEU A 356 2.77 -7.02 12.50
CA LEU A 356 3.39 -8.29 12.87
C LEU A 356 4.93 -8.25 12.77
N SER A 357 5.46 -7.52 11.79
CA SER A 357 6.91 -7.45 11.54
C SER A 357 7.62 -6.45 12.47
N PHE A 358 7.06 -5.26 12.66
CA PHE A 358 7.72 -4.14 13.34
C PHE A 358 7.05 -3.72 14.65
N GLY A 359 5.79 -4.11 14.88
CA GLY A 359 4.97 -3.61 15.98
C GLY A 359 4.73 -2.10 15.89
N GLY A 360 4.46 -1.48 17.04
CA GLY A 360 4.34 -0.02 17.13
C GLY A 360 3.01 0.52 16.62
N ALA A 361 1.92 -0.20 16.92
CA ALA A 361 0.57 0.25 16.68
C ALA A 361 0.31 1.57 17.42
N ARG A 362 0.18 2.66 16.66
CA ARG A 362 -0.20 3.95 17.22
C ARG A 362 -1.18 4.67 16.34
N TYR A 363 -2.17 5.28 16.98
CA TYR A 363 -3.06 6.18 16.30
C TYR A 363 -2.29 7.45 15.89
N ILE A 364 -2.04 7.58 14.59
CA ILE A 364 -1.53 8.83 14.03
C ILE A 364 -2.74 9.69 13.67
N GLY A 365 -3.13 10.57 14.60
CA GLY A 365 -4.16 11.57 14.37
C GLY A 365 -3.70 12.59 13.33
N THR A 366 -3.85 12.29 12.04
CA THR A 366 -3.92 13.33 11.03
C THR A 366 -5.28 14.00 11.21
N GLY A 367 -5.34 15.29 11.53
CA GLY A 367 -6.60 15.98 11.83
C GLY A 367 -7.70 15.71 10.80
N ARG A 368 -8.96 15.64 11.25
CA ARG A 368 -10.13 15.46 10.39
C ARG A 368 -10.29 16.71 9.52
N GLY A 369 -9.88 16.61 8.25
CA GLY A 369 -10.19 17.61 7.24
C GLY A 369 -11.60 17.44 6.72
N PHE A 370 -12.10 18.36 5.90
CA PHE A 370 -13.35 18.13 5.19
C PHE A 370 -13.13 17.10 4.07
N ALA A 371 -14.03 16.14 3.92
CA ALA A 371 -13.98 15.15 2.82
C ALA A 371 -14.01 15.79 1.42
N THR A 372 -14.50 17.03 1.31
CA THR A 372 -14.53 17.83 0.08
C THR A 372 -13.25 18.61 -0.19
N ALA A 373 -12.31 18.64 0.76
CA ALA A 373 -11.07 19.39 0.62
C ALA A 373 -10.02 18.58 -0.16
N ARG A 374 -9.44 19.21 -1.18
CA ARG A 374 -8.30 18.67 -1.93
C ARG A 374 -7.07 18.56 -1.04
N ILE A 375 -6.37 17.42 -1.13
CA ILE A 375 -5.05 17.23 -0.53
C ILE A 375 -3.98 17.34 -1.62
N PRO A 376 -2.85 18.05 -1.40
CA PRO A 376 -1.78 18.17 -2.40
C PRO A 376 -1.15 16.82 -2.77
N PHE A 377 -0.79 16.64 -4.05
CA PHE A 377 -0.20 15.41 -4.59
C PHE A 377 0.95 14.84 -3.74
N GLY A 378 1.95 15.66 -3.37
CA GLY A 378 3.11 15.19 -2.61
C GLY A 378 2.75 14.63 -1.23
N VAL A 379 1.71 15.16 -0.59
CA VAL A 379 1.23 14.66 0.72
C VAL A 379 0.53 13.31 0.53
N LEU A 380 -0.33 13.17 -0.47
CA LEU A 380 -0.99 11.91 -0.81
C LEU A 380 0.03 10.83 -1.21
N TYR A 381 0.98 11.18 -2.08
CA TYR A 381 2.05 10.30 -2.50
C TYR A 381 2.84 9.79 -1.30
N SER A 382 3.36 10.69 -0.44
CA SER A 382 4.13 10.30 0.75
C SER A 382 3.36 9.42 1.74
N ARG A 383 2.03 9.54 1.80
CA ARG A 383 1.18 8.75 2.69
C ARG A 383 1.01 7.31 2.18
N PHE A 384 0.91 7.14 0.86
CA PHE A 384 0.52 5.87 0.24
C PHE A 384 1.62 5.19 -0.59
N ALA A 385 2.78 5.83 -0.75
CA ALA A 385 3.94 5.31 -1.47
C ALA A 385 4.39 3.94 -0.93
N GLY A 386 4.75 3.91 0.35
CA GLY A 386 5.15 2.67 1.04
C GLY A 386 4.05 1.61 1.11
N PRO A 387 2.85 1.94 1.60
CA PRO A 387 1.77 0.96 1.78
C PRO A 387 1.21 0.32 0.50
N SER A 388 1.20 1.02 -0.63
CA SER A 388 0.52 0.54 -1.84
C SER A 388 1.27 0.85 -3.14
N ILE A 389 1.62 2.11 -3.40
CA ILE A 389 2.07 2.54 -4.75
C ILE A 389 3.37 1.82 -5.15
N TYR A 390 4.34 1.61 -4.25
CA TYR A 390 5.56 0.87 -4.58
C TYR A 390 5.33 -0.61 -4.91
N PHE A 391 4.34 -1.24 -4.29
CA PHE A 391 3.95 -2.59 -4.63
C PHE A 391 3.26 -2.61 -6.00
N GLY A 392 2.25 -1.76 -6.19
CA GLY A 392 1.53 -1.63 -7.45
C GLY A 392 2.44 -1.32 -8.64
N ALA A 393 3.38 -0.37 -8.50
CA ALA A 393 4.30 0.02 -9.56
C ALA A 393 5.21 -1.14 -10.02
N ARG A 394 5.74 -1.92 -9.08
CA ARG A 394 6.58 -3.10 -9.40
C ARG A 394 5.76 -4.18 -10.10
N SER A 395 4.54 -4.45 -9.62
CA SER A 395 3.64 -5.40 -10.27
C SER A 395 3.19 -4.91 -11.65
N LEU A 396 3.00 -3.60 -11.86
CA LEU A 396 2.72 -3.02 -13.18
C LEU A 396 3.89 -3.18 -14.15
N MET A 397 5.15 -3.09 -13.69
CA MET A 397 6.30 -3.39 -14.54
C MET A 397 6.29 -4.86 -15.00
N MET A 398 6.02 -5.80 -14.07
CA MET A 398 5.89 -7.22 -14.40
C MET A 398 4.73 -7.49 -15.37
N LEU A 399 3.59 -6.83 -15.15
CA LEU A 399 2.43 -6.91 -16.04
C LEU A 399 2.71 -6.32 -17.42
N LEU A 400 3.46 -5.22 -17.51
CA LEU A 400 3.86 -4.63 -18.78
C LEU A 400 4.74 -5.58 -19.59
N PHE A 401 5.70 -6.25 -18.94
CA PHE A 401 6.47 -7.32 -19.58
C PHE A 401 5.55 -8.46 -20.06
N ALA A 402 4.69 -8.98 -19.18
CA ALA A 402 3.75 -10.05 -19.53
C ALA A 402 2.78 -9.67 -20.66
N THR A 403 2.40 -8.39 -20.75
CA THR A 403 1.52 -7.84 -21.79
C THR A 403 2.19 -7.91 -23.17
N VAL A 404 3.49 -7.62 -23.24
CA VAL A 404 4.27 -7.67 -24.48
C VAL A 404 4.57 -9.11 -24.91
N THR A 405 4.74 -10.04 -23.98
CA THR A 405 5.15 -11.43 -24.29
C THR A 405 4.01 -12.46 -24.34
N VAL A 406 2.99 -12.32 -23.51
CA VAL A 406 1.87 -13.28 -23.35
C VAL A 406 0.55 -12.52 -23.35
N TRP A 407 0.31 -11.73 -24.40
CA TRP A 407 -0.91 -10.94 -24.50
C TRP A 407 -2.17 -11.82 -24.39
N ALA A 408 -3.09 -11.39 -23.53
CA ALA A 408 -4.43 -11.95 -23.40
C ALA A 408 -5.41 -10.84 -23.01
N PRO A 409 -6.64 -10.81 -23.58
CA PRO A 409 -7.64 -9.79 -23.25
C PRO A 409 -7.96 -9.72 -21.76
N TRP A 410 -7.91 -10.86 -21.07
CA TRP A 410 -8.19 -10.95 -19.64
C TRP A 410 -7.16 -10.23 -18.76
N LEU A 411 -5.93 -9.97 -19.26
CA LEU A 411 -4.93 -9.17 -18.54
C LEU A 411 -5.40 -7.74 -18.25
N LEU A 412 -6.42 -7.24 -18.95
CA LEU A 412 -7.06 -5.96 -18.66
C LEU A 412 -7.58 -5.88 -17.20
N TYR A 413 -8.00 -7.01 -16.62
CA TYR A 413 -8.36 -7.07 -15.20
C TYR A 413 -7.19 -6.72 -14.28
N PHE A 414 -6.00 -7.26 -14.57
CA PHE A 414 -4.79 -6.94 -13.80
C PHE A 414 -4.30 -5.52 -14.06
N TRP A 415 -4.47 -5.01 -15.28
CA TRP A 415 -4.23 -3.58 -15.55
C TRP A 415 -5.12 -2.72 -14.67
N ALA A 416 -6.43 -2.97 -14.63
CA ALA A 416 -7.35 -2.21 -13.80
C ALA A 416 -7.03 -2.32 -12.29
N SER A 417 -6.81 -3.54 -11.78
CA SER A 417 -6.57 -3.77 -10.34
C SER A 417 -5.21 -3.28 -9.87
N LEU A 418 -4.12 -3.54 -10.61
CA LEU A 418 -2.79 -3.05 -10.22
C LEU A 418 -2.65 -1.54 -10.39
N LEU A 419 -3.32 -0.96 -11.39
CA LEU A 419 -3.39 0.49 -11.55
C LEU A 419 -4.14 1.12 -10.38
N ALA A 420 -5.23 0.50 -9.90
CA ALA A 420 -5.94 0.97 -8.71
C ALA A 420 -5.02 1.11 -7.49
N LEU A 421 -4.05 0.20 -7.29
CA LEU A 421 -3.06 0.28 -6.21
C LEU A 421 -2.16 1.52 -6.29
N CYS A 422 -2.07 2.16 -7.46
CA CYS A 422 -1.25 3.33 -7.70
C CYS A 422 -2.08 4.62 -7.78
N ILE A 423 -3.22 4.62 -8.47
CA ILE A 423 -3.95 5.84 -8.83
C ILE A 423 -5.09 6.20 -7.86
N SER A 424 -5.62 5.24 -7.09
CA SER A 424 -6.78 5.48 -6.21
C SER A 424 -6.63 6.69 -5.29
N PRO A 425 -5.46 6.99 -4.68
CA PRO A 425 -5.29 8.19 -3.86
C PRO A 425 -5.57 9.51 -4.58
N PHE A 426 -5.34 9.55 -5.90
CA PHE A 426 -5.56 10.74 -6.71
C PHE A 426 -6.94 10.71 -7.36
N LEU A 427 -7.40 9.54 -7.80
CA LEU A 427 -8.73 9.35 -8.36
C LEU A 427 -9.83 9.73 -7.37
N PHE A 428 -9.65 9.46 -6.08
CA PHE A 428 -10.62 9.82 -5.04
C PHE A 428 -10.29 11.13 -4.30
N ASN A 429 -9.38 11.95 -4.84
CA ASN A 429 -9.07 13.27 -4.31
C ASN A 429 -9.96 14.33 -4.98
N PRO A 430 -10.70 15.17 -4.21
CA PRO A 430 -11.56 16.18 -4.80
C PRO A 430 -10.82 17.16 -5.72
N HIS A 431 -11.46 17.49 -6.84
CA HIS A 431 -10.94 18.39 -7.87
C HIS A 431 -9.61 17.97 -8.52
N GLN A 432 -9.14 16.73 -8.36
CA GLN A 432 -7.81 16.31 -8.82
C GLN A 432 -7.53 16.69 -10.29
N PHE A 433 -8.56 16.57 -11.15
CA PHE A 433 -8.51 16.86 -12.59
C PHE A 433 -8.89 18.30 -12.96
N ALA A 434 -8.86 19.24 -12.02
CA ALA A 434 -8.90 20.67 -12.32
C ALA A 434 -7.54 21.14 -12.86
N TRP A 435 -7.50 21.63 -14.11
CA TRP A 435 -6.28 22.04 -14.81
C TRP A 435 -5.35 22.93 -13.98
N ASN A 436 -5.86 24.03 -13.43
CA ASN A 436 -5.05 24.99 -12.68
C ASN A 436 -4.49 24.39 -11.39
N ASP A 437 -5.28 23.60 -10.67
CA ASP A 437 -4.86 23.01 -9.40
C ASP A 437 -3.90 21.82 -9.63
N PHE A 438 -4.06 21.06 -10.72
CA PHE A 438 -3.13 20.01 -11.12
C PHE A 438 -1.69 20.52 -11.31
N PHE A 439 -1.50 21.61 -12.07
CA PHE A 439 -0.15 22.20 -12.25
C PHE A 439 0.38 22.92 -11.01
N ILE A 440 -0.52 23.37 -10.12
CA ILE A 440 -0.13 23.86 -8.80
C ILE A 440 0.39 22.72 -7.92
N ASP A 441 -0.26 21.57 -7.95
CA ASP A 441 0.19 20.36 -7.26
C ASP A 441 1.52 19.85 -7.84
N TYR A 442 1.70 19.92 -9.16
CA TYR A 442 2.99 19.57 -9.79
C TYR A 442 4.14 20.43 -9.25
N ARG A 443 3.93 21.75 -9.15
CA ARG A 443 4.89 22.65 -8.48
C ARG A 443 5.15 22.24 -7.03
N ASP A 444 4.10 21.95 -6.28
CA ASP A 444 4.23 21.63 -4.86
C ASP A 444 4.88 20.26 -4.65
N TYR A 445 4.72 19.32 -5.57
CA TYR A 445 5.46 18.06 -5.64
C TYR A 445 6.96 18.29 -5.86
N LEU A 446 7.34 19.08 -6.88
CA LEU A 446 8.75 19.42 -7.13
C LEU A 446 9.39 20.18 -5.95
N ARG A 447 8.61 21.01 -5.26
CA ARG A 447 9.04 21.67 -4.02
C ARG A 447 9.17 20.69 -2.86
N TRP A 448 8.27 19.72 -2.75
CA TRP A 448 8.34 18.69 -1.71
C TRP A 448 9.60 17.82 -1.88
N LEU A 449 9.93 17.46 -3.11
CA LEU A 449 11.17 16.76 -3.47
C LEU A 449 12.44 17.55 -3.09
N SER A 450 12.45 18.86 -3.31
CA SER A 450 13.66 19.71 -3.14
C SER A 450 13.82 20.38 -1.77
N ARG A 451 12.82 20.31 -0.87
CA ARG A 451 12.87 20.91 0.47
C ARG A 451 13.53 19.98 1.49
N GLY A 452 13.97 20.53 2.62
CA GLY A 452 14.48 19.77 3.77
C GLY A 452 16.00 19.61 3.83
N ASN A 453 16.73 19.94 2.76
CA ASN A 453 18.18 19.72 2.68
C ASN A 453 19.03 20.80 3.40
N SER A 454 18.58 22.06 3.44
CA SER A 454 19.30 23.15 4.13
C SER A 454 18.64 23.60 5.44
N ARG A 455 17.36 23.30 5.62
CA ARG A 455 16.56 23.58 6.82
C ARG A 455 15.57 22.44 7.01
N SER A 456 15.35 22.01 8.25
CA SER A 456 14.35 21.00 8.57
C SER A 456 12.97 21.47 8.15
N HIS A 457 12.19 20.55 7.57
CA HIS A 457 10.84 20.84 7.12
C HIS A 457 9.99 19.57 7.21
N ALA A 458 8.92 19.59 8.00
CA ALA A 458 8.09 18.42 8.25
C ALA A 458 7.47 17.85 6.96
N SER A 459 7.05 18.72 6.03
CA SER A 459 6.54 18.29 4.72
C SER A 459 7.65 18.38 3.65
N SER A 460 8.59 17.45 3.68
CA SER A 460 9.67 17.31 2.70
C SER A 460 9.89 15.84 2.35
N TRP A 461 10.46 15.57 1.17
CA TRP A 461 10.80 14.21 0.74
C TRP A 461 11.81 13.55 1.68
N ILE A 462 12.81 14.29 2.15
CA ILE A 462 13.79 13.77 3.11
C ILE A 462 13.13 13.38 4.45
N ALA A 463 12.15 14.14 4.94
CA ALA A 463 11.41 13.77 6.14
C ALA A 463 10.59 12.49 5.93
N PHE A 464 10.03 12.28 4.73
CA PHE A 464 9.34 11.04 4.36
C PHE A 464 10.30 9.83 4.35
N CYS A 465 11.48 9.95 3.73
CA CYS A 465 12.48 8.88 3.72
C CYS A 465 12.99 8.55 5.12
N ARG A 466 13.25 9.58 5.93
CA ARG A 466 13.65 9.43 7.32
C ARG A 466 12.57 8.71 8.13
N LEU A 467 11.30 9.11 8.00
CA LEU A 467 10.20 8.43 8.67
C LEU A 467 10.12 6.94 8.30
N SER A 468 10.23 6.61 7.01
CA SER A 468 10.24 5.23 6.54
C SER A 468 11.42 4.42 7.11
N ARG A 469 12.61 5.02 7.18
CA ARG A 469 13.82 4.38 7.72
C ARG A 469 13.81 4.23 9.25
N THR A 470 13.21 5.18 9.97
CA THR A 470 13.09 5.12 11.43
C THR A 470 12.25 3.94 11.91
N ARG A 471 11.36 3.39 11.07
CA ARG A 471 10.61 2.16 11.38
C ARG A 471 11.53 0.94 11.53
N ILE A 472 12.63 0.90 10.79
CA ILE A 472 13.60 -0.21 10.83
C ILE A 472 14.67 0.08 11.89
N THR A 473 15.26 1.27 11.83
CA THR A 473 16.43 1.63 12.65
C THR A 473 16.10 2.08 14.07
N GLY A 474 14.88 2.60 14.31
CA GLY A 474 14.47 3.22 15.57
C GLY A 474 15.15 4.56 15.86
N TYR A 475 14.69 5.26 16.90
CA TYR A 475 15.30 6.51 17.36
C TYR A 475 16.36 6.28 18.44
N LYS A 476 17.39 7.14 18.46
CA LYS A 476 18.30 7.29 19.62
C LYS A 476 17.51 7.80 20.83
N ARG A 477 17.89 7.35 22.04
CA ARG A 477 17.23 7.75 23.30
C ARG A 477 17.15 9.27 23.40
N LYS A 478 16.01 9.76 23.91
CA LYS A 478 15.75 11.19 24.11
C LYS A 478 16.75 11.76 25.12
N VAL A 479 17.40 12.87 24.77
CA VAL A 479 18.14 13.70 25.73
C VAL A 479 17.15 14.60 26.45
N LEU A 480 17.16 14.62 27.78
CA LEU A 480 16.30 15.49 28.60
C LEU A 480 16.62 16.97 28.30
N GLY A 481 15.59 17.81 28.18
CA GLY A 481 15.73 19.27 27.99
C GLY A 481 15.60 19.79 26.54
N SER A 482 15.57 18.94 25.51
CA SER A 482 15.34 19.39 24.12
C SER A 482 13.85 19.33 23.72
N PRO A 483 13.34 20.33 22.96
CA PRO A 483 11.96 20.31 22.48
C PRO A 483 11.75 19.10 21.55
N SER A 484 10.86 18.19 21.95
CA SER A 484 10.50 17.03 21.13
C SER A 484 9.69 17.51 19.94
N GLU A 485 10.08 17.11 18.72
CA GLU A 485 9.15 17.19 17.59
C GLU A 485 7.94 16.31 17.94
N LYS A 486 6.75 16.92 17.96
CA LYS A 486 5.49 16.27 18.36
C LYS A 486 5.08 15.12 17.43
N LEU A 487 5.72 14.98 16.26
CA LEU A 487 5.37 13.99 15.23
C LEU A 487 6.08 12.64 15.37
N SER A 488 7.27 12.57 15.98
CA SER A 488 8.07 11.34 16.06
C SER A 488 7.98 10.70 17.44
N GLY A 489 7.15 9.65 17.58
CA GLY A 489 7.11 8.83 18.79
C GLY A 489 8.40 8.02 19.00
N ASP A 490 8.60 7.51 20.22
CA ASP A 490 9.65 6.54 20.52
C ASP A 490 9.40 5.24 19.75
N ALA A 491 10.09 5.04 18.62
CA ALA A 491 10.10 3.80 17.89
C ALA A 491 11.32 2.96 18.33
N PRO A 492 11.12 1.82 19.02
CA PRO A 492 12.22 0.89 19.28
C PRO A 492 12.73 0.30 17.96
N ARG A 493 13.99 -0.15 17.94
CA ARG A 493 14.52 -0.90 16.79
C ARG A 493 13.79 -2.23 16.71
N ALA A 494 13.41 -2.66 15.50
CA ALA A 494 12.77 -3.94 15.29
C ALA A 494 13.70 -5.11 15.67
N GLN A 495 13.11 -6.27 16.02
CA GLN A 495 13.87 -7.46 16.38
C GLN A 495 14.71 -7.95 15.19
N LEU A 496 15.91 -8.46 15.48
CA LEU A 496 16.89 -8.85 14.44
C LEU A 496 16.34 -9.94 13.51
N THR A 497 15.62 -10.92 14.07
CA THR A 497 14.96 -12.00 13.31
C THR A 497 13.94 -11.46 12.32
N ASN A 498 13.08 -10.55 12.78
CA ASN A 498 12.07 -9.93 11.92
C ASN A 498 12.73 -9.10 10.81
N ILE A 499 13.77 -8.32 11.13
CA ILE A 499 14.54 -7.58 10.11
C ILE A 499 15.17 -8.56 9.11
N PHE A 500 15.77 -9.65 9.56
CA PHE A 500 16.41 -10.64 8.69
C PHE A 500 15.41 -11.23 7.68
N PHE A 501 14.25 -11.73 8.13
CA PHE A 501 13.28 -12.33 7.22
C PHE A 501 12.57 -11.30 6.33
N SER A 502 12.11 -10.18 6.90
CA SER A 502 11.32 -9.19 6.15
C SER A 502 12.15 -8.28 5.25
N GLU A 503 13.37 -7.91 5.67
CA GLU A 503 14.20 -6.93 4.99
C GLU A 503 15.40 -7.52 4.23
N ILE A 504 15.78 -8.78 4.48
CA ILE A 504 16.89 -9.44 3.76
C ILE A 504 16.38 -10.61 2.93
N VAL A 505 15.75 -11.62 3.55
CA VAL A 505 15.31 -12.84 2.85
C VAL A 505 14.25 -12.54 1.80
N GLY A 506 13.17 -11.83 2.18
CA GLY A 506 12.10 -11.50 1.23
C GLY A 506 12.58 -10.76 -0.03
N PRO A 507 13.35 -9.66 0.11
CA PRO A 507 13.95 -8.98 -1.04
C PRO A 507 14.96 -9.83 -1.82
N LEU A 508 15.73 -10.72 -1.17
CA LEU A 508 16.64 -11.64 -1.85
C LEU A 508 15.89 -12.67 -2.70
N VAL A 509 14.79 -13.24 -2.18
CA VAL A 509 13.91 -14.13 -2.95
C VAL A 509 13.36 -13.39 -4.17
N LEU A 510 12.97 -12.11 -4.02
CA LEU A 510 12.52 -11.30 -5.15
C LEU A 510 13.61 -11.10 -6.21
N VAL A 511 14.88 -10.95 -5.80
CA VAL A 511 16.01 -10.93 -6.74
C VAL A 511 16.11 -12.25 -7.48
N ALA A 512 16.10 -13.39 -6.78
CA ALA A 512 16.21 -14.70 -7.41
C ALA A 512 15.10 -14.94 -8.46
N VAL A 513 13.84 -14.70 -8.10
CA VAL A 513 12.70 -14.96 -8.99
C VAL A 513 12.58 -13.97 -10.17
N THR A 514 13.27 -12.83 -10.12
CA THR A 514 13.33 -11.86 -11.24
C THR A 514 14.56 -12.05 -12.13
N VAL A 515 15.68 -12.48 -11.55
CA VAL A 515 16.92 -12.78 -12.28
C VAL A 515 16.79 -14.04 -13.12
N ILE A 516 16.16 -15.11 -12.61
CA ILE A 516 16.01 -16.38 -13.35
C ILE A 516 15.39 -16.19 -14.74
N PRO A 517 14.20 -15.57 -14.89
CA PRO A 517 13.62 -15.39 -16.24
C PRO A 517 14.39 -14.36 -17.09
N TYR A 518 15.12 -13.42 -16.47
CA TYR A 518 16.05 -12.54 -17.20
C TYR A 518 17.24 -13.30 -17.80
N LEU A 519 17.78 -14.30 -17.08
CA LEU A 519 18.85 -15.14 -17.61
C LEU A 519 18.31 -16.05 -18.72
N PHE A 520 17.12 -16.62 -18.52
CA PHE A 520 16.48 -17.49 -19.51
C PHE A 520 16.23 -16.76 -20.84
N ILE A 521 15.63 -15.56 -20.81
CA ILE A 521 15.36 -14.79 -22.05
C ILE A 521 16.64 -14.35 -22.78
N ASN A 522 17.80 -14.40 -22.11
CA ASN A 522 19.10 -14.05 -22.66
C ASN A 522 19.95 -15.26 -23.04
N ALA A 523 19.46 -16.47 -22.82
CA ALA A 523 20.20 -17.71 -23.03
C ALA A 523 20.43 -18.06 -24.50
N GLN A 524 19.81 -17.35 -25.46
CA GLN A 524 19.84 -17.65 -26.90
C GLN A 524 19.26 -19.04 -27.22
N THR A 525 18.14 -19.37 -26.58
CA THR A 525 17.46 -20.67 -26.73
C THR A 525 16.92 -20.82 -28.16
N GLY A 526 17.48 -21.76 -28.93
CA GLY A 526 17.10 -22.03 -30.31
C GLY A 526 18.02 -21.43 -31.39
N VAL A 527 19.18 -20.90 -30.99
CA VAL A 527 20.22 -20.43 -31.92
C VAL A 527 21.29 -21.50 -32.15
N GLU A 528 21.57 -21.83 -33.41
CA GLU A 528 22.69 -22.70 -33.80
C GLU A 528 24.05 -22.03 -33.51
N ASP A 529 25.01 -22.78 -32.94
CA ASP A 529 26.35 -22.29 -32.56
C ASP A 529 26.35 -21.02 -31.68
N ALA A 530 25.43 -20.96 -30.71
CA ALA A 530 25.30 -19.83 -29.79
C ALA A 530 26.60 -19.54 -29.02
N LYS A 531 27.10 -18.30 -29.13
CA LYS A 531 28.24 -17.83 -28.33
C LYS A 531 27.74 -17.39 -26.95
N PRO A 532 28.35 -17.86 -25.84
CA PRO A 532 27.96 -17.43 -24.50
C PRO A 532 28.11 -15.91 -24.31
N THR A 533 27.08 -15.28 -23.74
CA THR A 533 27.07 -13.86 -23.38
C THR A 533 27.06 -13.70 -21.87
N SER A 534 27.74 -12.67 -21.36
CA SER A 534 27.87 -12.42 -19.92
C SER A 534 26.66 -11.67 -19.37
N SER A 535 25.46 -12.25 -19.45
CA SER A 535 24.19 -11.63 -19.03
C SER A 535 24.15 -11.24 -17.55
N LEU A 536 24.76 -12.03 -16.66
CA LEU A 536 24.92 -11.67 -15.24
C LEU A 536 25.80 -10.43 -15.04
N VAL A 537 26.89 -10.33 -15.78
CA VAL A 537 27.79 -9.16 -15.71
C VAL A 537 27.08 -7.93 -16.27
N ARG A 538 26.33 -8.06 -17.37
CA ARG A 538 25.47 -7.00 -17.91
C ARG A 538 24.53 -6.46 -16.85
N LEU A 539 23.78 -7.35 -16.20
CA LEU A 539 22.83 -7.00 -15.16
C LEU A 539 23.51 -6.34 -13.96
N ALA A 540 24.65 -6.88 -13.50
CA ALA A 540 25.41 -6.33 -12.40
C ALA A 540 25.93 -4.92 -12.71
N VAL A 541 26.47 -4.68 -13.91
CA VAL A 541 26.94 -3.35 -14.33
C VAL A 541 25.80 -2.34 -14.28
N VAL A 542 24.65 -2.65 -14.87
CA VAL A 542 23.49 -1.73 -14.89
C VAL A 542 22.91 -1.53 -13.48
N ALA A 543 22.91 -2.56 -12.63
CA ALA A 543 22.38 -2.45 -11.27
C ALA A 543 23.29 -1.64 -10.33
N PHE A 544 24.61 -1.88 -10.35
CA PHE A 544 25.56 -1.33 -9.39
C PHE A 544 26.19 -0.01 -9.85
N ALA A 545 26.37 0.23 -11.15
CA ALA A 545 27.03 1.44 -11.62
C ALA A 545 26.29 2.75 -11.24
N PRO A 546 24.94 2.86 -11.29
CA PRO A 546 24.23 4.03 -10.76
C PRO A 546 24.51 4.27 -9.27
N ILE A 547 24.60 3.19 -8.48
CA ILE A 547 24.87 3.28 -7.03
C ILE A 547 26.30 3.78 -6.80
N ALA A 548 27.27 3.24 -7.54
CA ALA A 548 28.67 3.63 -7.45
C ALA A 548 28.89 5.10 -7.87
N ILE A 549 28.24 5.55 -8.95
CA ILE A 549 28.32 6.94 -9.42
C ILE A 549 27.68 7.89 -8.41
N ASN A 550 26.53 7.51 -7.83
CA ASN A 550 25.93 8.27 -6.73
C ASN A 550 26.87 8.39 -5.53
N ALA A 551 27.54 7.31 -5.14
CA ALA A 551 28.51 7.31 -4.06
C ALA A 551 29.73 8.22 -4.36
N GLY A 552 30.29 8.13 -5.57
CA GLY A 552 31.39 8.98 -6.00
C GLY A 552 31.01 10.46 -6.03
N CYS A 553 29.84 10.79 -6.60
CA CYS A 553 29.30 12.15 -6.62
C CYS A 553 29.13 12.70 -5.20
N LEU A 554 28.57 11.90 -4.29
CA LEU A 554 28.41 12.28 -2.88
C LEU A 554 29.75 12.52 -2.18
N ALA A 555 30.78 11.71 -2.44
CA ALA A 555 32.09 11.88 -1.84
C ALA A 555 32.73 13.21 -2.27
N VAL A 556 32.64 13.55 -3.57
CA VAL A 556 33.14 14.84 -4.10
C VAL A 556 32.36 16.02 -3.51
N LEU A 557 31.02 15.95 -3.52
CA LEU A 557 30.17 17.00 -2.96
C LEU A 557 30.36 17.17 -1.45
N PHE A 558 30.62 16.08 -0.72
CA PHE A 558 30.94 16.10 0.71
C PHE A 558 32.28 16.79 0.99
N GLY A 559 33.32 16.49 0.20
CA GLY A 559 34.61 17.19 0.26
C GLY A 559 34.43 18.70 0.04
N MET A 560 33.67 19.09 -0.98
CA MET A 560 33.34 20.50 -1.23
C MET A 560 32.52 21.12 -0.08
N ALA A 561 31.56 20.40 0.49
CA ALA A 561 30.78 20.88 1.62
C ALA A 561 31.66 21.15 2.85
N CYS A 562 32.61 20.27 3.16
CA CYS A 562 33.50 20.43 4.31
C CYS A 562 34.52 21.56 4.11
N CYS A 563 35.13 21.66 2.92
CA CYS A 563 36.16 22.67 2.63
C CYS A 563 35.58 24.06 2.36
N MET A 564 34.48 24.15 1.63
CA MET A 564 33.91 25.43 1.16
C MET A 564 32.70 25.87 1.98
N GLY A 565 32.05 24.96 2.72
CA GLY A 565 30.87 25.27 3.54
C GLY A 565 31.09 26.34 4.60
N PRO A 566 32.18 26.31 5.40
CA PRO A 566 32.49 27.36 6.38
C PRO A 566 32.69 28.74 5.74
N VAL A 567 33.35 28.78 4.56
CA VAL A 567 33.69 30.02 3.84
C VAL A 567 32.46 30.60 3.13
N LEU A 568 31.72 29.78 2.38
CA LEU A 568 30.58 30.21 1.57
C LEU A 568 29.27 30.34 2.35
N SER A 569 29.18 29.78 3.57
CA SER A 569 28.03 30.00 4.45
C SER A 569 27.87 31.47 4.86
N MET A 570 28.88 32.32 4.69
CA MET A 570 28.81 33.76 4.97
C MET A 570 28.16 34.56 3.83
N CYS A 571 28.40 34.19 2.57
CA CYS A 571 27.92 34.92 1.39
C CYS A 571 26.71 34.26 0.70
N CYS A 572 26.60 32.92 0.73
CA CYS A 572 25.65 32.15 -0.06
C CYS A 572 24.69 31.33 0.82
N LYS A 573 23.58 31.95 1.26
CA LYS A 573 22.56 31.30 2.13
C LYS A 573 21.91 30.04 1.54
N LYS A 574 22.10 29.74 0.25
CA LYS A 574 21.54 28.57 -0.46
C LYS A 574 22.57 27.50 -0.83
N PHE A 575 23.82 27.62 -0.37
CA PHE A 575 24.92 26.71 -0.74
C PHE A 575 24.54 25.22 -0.59
N GLY A 576 24.12 24.78 0.59
CA GLY A 576 23.77 23.36 0.81
C GLY A 576 22.57 22.87 -0.02
N SER A 577 21.58 23.74 -0.29
CA SER A 577 20.47 23.36 -1.18
C SER A 577 20.90 23.21 -2.63
N VAL A 578 21.93 23.93 -3.09
CA VAL A 578 22.47 23.79 -4.44
C VAL A 578 23.26 22.48 -4.58
N LEU A 579 24.12 22.16 -3.62
CA LEU A 579 24.84 20.88 -3.61
C LEU A 579 23.88 19.68 -3.63
N ALA A 580 22.85 19.72 -2.79
CA ALA A 580 21.82 18.69 -2.78
C ALA A 580 21.09 18.59 -4.14
N ALA A 581 20.73 19.72 -4.74
CA ALA A 581 20.07 19.74 -6.04
C ALA A 581 20.94 19.15 -7.16
N ILE A 582 22.25 19.40 -7.15
CA ILE A 582 23.20 18.79 -8.09
C ILE A 582 23.24 17.27 -7.88
N ALA A 583 23.40 16.81 -6.63
CA ALA A 583 23.42 15.38 -6.32
C ALA A 583 22.15 14.65 -6.79
N HIS A 584 20.99 15.22 -6.47
CA HIS A 584 19.69 14.71 -6.89
C HIS A 584 19.51 14.72 -8.41
N GLY A 585 19.97 15.77 -9.08
CA GLY A 585 19.94 15.88 -10.55
C GLY A 585 20.79 14.81 -11.23
N VAL A 586 22.03 14.62 -10.75
CA VAL A 586 22.92 13.55 -11.23
C VAL A 586 22.26 12.18 -11.02
N ALA A 587 21.71 11.92 -9.84
CA ALA A 587 21.06 10.63 -9.55
C ALA A 587 19.90 10.30 -10.50
N VAL A 588 19.07 11.30 -10.86
CA VAL A 588 17.98 11.15 -11.83
C VAL A 588 18.52 10.89 -13.24
N VAL A 589 19.47 11.71 -13.69
CA VAL A 589 20.06 11.59 -15.04
C VAL A 589 20.74 10.24 -15.19
N MET A 590 21.49 9.79 -14.19
CA MET A 590 22.17 8.49 -14.24
C MET A 590 21.18 7.34 -14.26
N LEU A 591 20.09 7.39 -13.49
CA LEU A 591 19.08 6.33 -13.54
C LEU A 591 18.42 6.22 -14.93
N LEU A 592 18.12 7.36 -15.57
CA LEU A 592 17.60 7.39 -16.94
C LEU A 592 18.64 6.92 -17.96
N ALA A 593 19.90 7.33 -17.83
CA ALA A 593 20.98 6.89 -18.70
C ALA A 593 21.21 5.36 -18.63
N PHE A 594 21.12 4.77 -17.43
CA PHE A 594 21.29 3.32 -17.27
C PHE A 594 20.09 2.50 -17.76
N PHE A 595 18.91 3.10 -17.86
CA PHE A 595 17.80 2.52 -18.62
C PHE A 595 18.15 2.40 -20.11
N GLU A 596 18.72 3.46 -20.71
CA GLU A 596 19.20 3.43 -22.10
C GLU A 596 20.36 2.46 -22.30
N VAL A 597 21.30 2.40 -21.37
CA VAL A 597 22.41 1.43 -21.41
C VAL A 597 21.88 0.01 -21.39
N MET A 598 20.89 -0.31 -20.54
CA MET A 598 20.23 -1.62 -20.58
C MET A 598 19.59 -1.87 -21.94
N PHE A 599 18.89 -0.88 -22.48
CA PHE A 599 18.22 -0.99 -23.78
C PHE A 599 19.21 -1.28 -24.92
N PHE A 600 20.35 -0.58 -24.93
CA PHE A 600 21.45 -0.79 -25.86
C PHE A 600 22.10 -2.17 -25.67
N LEU A 601 22.42 -2.57 -24.42
CA LEU A 601 23.07 -3.85 -24.14
C LEU A 601 22.18 -5.06 -24.47
N GLU A 602 20.86 -4.88 -24.45
CA GLU A 602 19.85 -5.87 -24.87
C GLU A 602 19.51 -5.78 -26.36
N GLY A 603 20.32 -5.06 -27.16
CA GLY A 603 20.15 -5.01 -28.61
C GLY A 603 18.92 -4.25 -29.08
N TRP A 604 18.49 -3.24 -28.31
CA TRP A 604 17.31 -2.41 -28.55
C TRP A 604 15.98 -3.19 -28.56
N VAL A 605 15.92 -4.35 -27.89
CA VAL A 605 14.70 -5.14 -27.73
C VAL A 605 13.98 -4.77 -26.44
N PHE A 606 12.78 -4.17 -26.56
CA PHE A 606 12.05 -3.62 -25.40
C PHE A 606 11.69 -4.70 -24.36
N ALA A 607 11.24 -5.88 -24.80
CA ALA A 607 10.88 -6.98 -23.90
C ALA A 607 12.06 -7.41 -23.01
N ARG A 608 13.25 -7.60 -23.60
CA ARG A 608 14.49 -7.97 -22.90
C ARG A 608 14.99 -6.84 -21.98
N ALA A 609 14.91 -5.59 -22.44
CA ALA A 609 15.26 -4.45 -21.60
C ALA A 609 14.31 -4.30 -20.40
N MET A 610 13.00 -4.51 -20.59
CA MET A 610 12.00 -4.42 -19.52
C MET A 610 12.22 -5.44 -18.41
N ILE A 611 12.43 -6.72 -18.76
CA ILE A 611 12.73 -7.75 -17.75
C ILE A 611 14.09 -7.54 -17.08
N GLY A 612 15.09 -7.03 -17.81
CA GLY A 612 16.35 -6.56 -17.24
C GLY A 612 16.15 -5.46 -16.20
N MET A 613 15.31 -4.46 -16.49
CA MET A 613 15.01 -3.38 -15.56
C MET A 613 14.20 -3.84 -14.34
N ILE A 614 13.31 -4.84 -14.49
CA ILE A 614 12.62 -5.47 -13.36
C ILE A 614 13.65 -6.09 -12.39
N ALA A 615 14.62 -6.85 -12.93
CA ALA A 615 15.68 -7.46 -12.14
C ALA A 615 16.62 -6.40 -11.51
N VAL A 616 16.98 -5.34 -12.24
CA VAL A 616 17.77 -4.20 -11.72
C VAL A 616 17.08 -3.56 -10.52
N VAL A 617 15.79 -3.26 -10.61
CA VAL A 617 15.02 -2.66 -9.51
C VAL A 617 14.98 -3.59 -8.30
N ALA A 618 14.86 -4.91 -8.50
CA ALA A 618 14.91 -5.89 -7.41
C ALA A 618 16.29 -5.90 -6.72
N ILE A 619 17.39 -5.89 -7.48
CA ILE A 619 18.76 -5.87 -6.96
C ILE A 619 19.04 -4.58 -6.21
N GLN A 620 18.77 -3.42 -6.80
CA GLN A 620 19.00 -2.12 -6.15
C GLN A 620 18.21 -2.00 -4.84
N ARG A 621 16.95 -2.45 -4.83
CA ARG A 621 16.13 -2.49 -3.62
C ARG A 621 16.75 -3.40 -2.55
N PHE A 622 17.22 -4.59 -2.92
CA PHE A 622 17.88 -5.50 -1.98
C PHE A 622 19.13 -4.84 -1.36
N ILE A 623 19.97 -4.20 -2.17
CA ILE A 623 21.18 -3.49 -1.70
C ILE A 623 20.82 -2.35 -0.74
N PHE A 624 19.82 -1.51 -1.08
CA PHE A 624 19.41 -0.44 -0.18
C PHE A 624 18.84 -0.97 1.14
N LYS A 625 18.06 -2.06 1.11
CA LYS A 625 17.57 -2.71 2.33
C LYS A 625 18.69 -3.32 3.16
N LEU A 626 19.71 -3.89 2.52
CA LEU A 626 20.91 -4.43 3.18
C LEU A 626 21.70 -3.32 3.88
N ILE A 627 21.97 -2.20 3.20
CA ILE A 627 22.64 -1.03 3.79
C ILE A 627 21.84 -0.50 4.99
N ILE A 628 20.52 -0.30 4.82
CA ILE A 628 19.66 0.24 5.88
C ILE A 628 19.59 -0.68 7.09
N SER A 629 19.54 -2.01 6.88
CA SER A 629 19.35 -2.97 7.96
C SER A 629 20.64 -3.31 8.70
N LEU A 630 21.76 -3.44 7.99
CA LEU A 630 23.05 -3.89 8.53
C LEU A 630 23.98 -2.74 8.94
N ALA A 631 24.05 -1.67 8.14
CA ALA A 631 25.05 -0.63 8.31
C ALA A 631 24.54 0.62 9.04
N LEU A 632 23.24 0.94 8.96
CA LEU A 632 22.70 2.14 9.58
C LEU A 632 22.34 1.94 11.06
N THR A 633 22.93 2.80 11.90
CA THR A 633 22.58 2.91 13.33
C THR A 633 21.34 3.80 13.53
N ARG A 634 20.76 3.74 14.74
CA ARG A 634 19.56 4.50 15.15
C ARG A 634 19.62 5.97 14.73
N GLU A 635 18.48 6.51 14.33
CA GLU A 635 18.34 7.88 13.87
C GLU A 635 18.33 8.89 15.03
N PHE A 636 18.89 10.08 14.80
CA PHE A 636 18.62 11.21 15.70
C PHE A 636 17.18 11.68 15.53
N ARG A 637 16.61 12.33 16.54
CA ARG A 637 15.27 12.95 16.43
C ARG A 637 15.26 14.27 15.67
N HIS A 638 16.40 14.95 15.55
CA HIS A 638 16.54 16.19 14.81
C HIS A 638 17.27 15.97 13.48
N ASP A 639 16.92 16.72 12.43
CA ASP A 639 17.53 16.67 11.08
C ASP A 639 18.98 17.21 11.01
N THR A 640 19.67 17.31 12.15
CA THR A 640 21.01 17.91 12.26
C THR A 640 22.05 17.22 11.37
N SER A 641 22.09 15.88 11.33
CA SER A 641 23.02 15.13 10.47
C SER A 641 22.82 15.42 8.98
N ASN A 642 21.56 15.45 8.52
CA ASN A 642 21.24 15.74 7.13
C ASN A 642 21.64 17.16 6.73
N VAL A 643 21.36 18.16 7.59
CA VAL A 643 21.76 19.55 7.32
C VAL A 643 23.28 19.70 7.37
N ALA A 644 23.95 19.02 8.30
CA ALA A 644 25.41 19.05 8.41
C ALA A 644 26.09 18.47 7.16
N TRP A 645 25.54 17.40 6.57
CA TRP A 645 26.03 16.81 5.33
C TRP A 645 26.15 17.81 4.18
N TRP A 646 25.08 18.58 3.94
CA TRP A 646 25.05 19.54 2.83
C TRP A 646 25.74 20.87 3.12
N THR A 647 25.94 21.22 4.39
CA THR A 647 26.50 22.52 4.79
C THR A 647 27.94 22.45 5.30
N GLY A 648 28.47 21.25 5.57
CA GLY A 648 29.79 21.05 6.18
C GLY A 648 29.86 21.38 7.67
N LYS A 649 28.74 21.75 8.31
CA LYS A 649 28.69 22.22 9.71
C LYS A 649 28.63 21.07 10.72
N TRP A 650 29.64 20.20 10.70
CA TRP A 650 29.71 19.06 11.60
C TRP A 650 30.10 19.41 13.05
N TYR A 651 30.71 20.57 13.28
CA TYR A 651 31.24 20.98 14.59
C TYR A 651 30.18 21.11 15.70
N SER A 652 28.91 21.35 15.35
CA SER A 652 27.83 21.49 16.34
C SER A 652 27.32 20.17 16.92
N MET A 653 27.92 19.02 16.54
CA MET A 653 27.47 17.69 16.94
C MET A 653 28.38 17.00 17.99
N GLY A 654 29.42 17.68 18.49
CA GLY A 654 30.33 17.16 19.52
C GLY A 654 31.05 15.87 19.09
N TRP A 655 31.14 14.87 19.99
CA TRP A 655 31.79 13.58 19.68
C TRP A 655 31.15 12.80 18.52
N HIS A 656 29.92 13.13 18.14
CA HIS A 656 29.27 12.50 17.00
C HIS A 656 29.83 12.96 15.65
N SER A 657 30.60 14.05 15.60
CA SER A 657 31.17 14.59 14.36
C SER A 657 32.16 13.64 13.66
N MET A 658 32.74 12.66 14.38
CA MET A 658 33.64 11.65 13.77
C MET A 658 32.91 10.46 13.16
N SER A 659 31.84 9.97 13.81
CA SER A 659 31.15 8.73 13.41
C SER A 659 29.93 8.98 12.50
N GLN A 660 29.32 10.15 12.58
CA GLN A 660 28.11 10.46 11.81
C GLN A 660 28.34 10.72 10.32
N PRO A 661 29.46 11.31 9.86
CA PRO A 661 29.69 11.49 8.43
C PRO A 661 29.67 10.16 7.66
N GLY A 662 30.35 9.12 8.13
CA GLY A 662 30.35 7.81 7.46
C GLY A 662 28.97 7.15 7.40
N ARG A 663 28.21 7.24 8.49
CA ARG A 663 26.81 6.78 8.53
C ARG A 663 25.94 7.56 7.54
N GLU A 664 26.08 8.89 7.53
CA GLU A 664 25.29 9.77 6.68
C GLU A 664 25.66 9.59 5.21
N PHE A 665 26.91 9.26 4.88
CA PHE A 665 27.33 8.90 3.52
C PHE A 665 26.55 7.69 2.99
N LEU A 666 26.52 6.59 3.76
CA LEU A 666 25.74 5.40 3.42
C LEU A 666 24.24 5.72 3.31
N CYS A 667 23.74 6.55 4.21
CA CYS A 667 22.37 7.03 4.19
C CYS A 667 22.05 7.78 2.89
N LYS A 668 22.92 8.71 2.49
CA LYS A 668 22.75 9.56 1.30
C LYS A 668 22.85 8.76 0.01
N ILE A 669 23.67 7.70 -0.04
CA ILE A 669 23.71 6.77 -1.18
C ILE A 669 22.33 6.14 -1.39
N THR A 670 21.71 5.62 -0.33
CA THR A 670 20.36 5.04 -0.43
C THR A 670 19.30 6.09 -0.76
N GLU A 671 19.43 7.30 -0.20
CA GLU A 671 18.51 8.42 -0.48
C GLU A 671 18.59 8.88 -1.93
N LEU A 672 19.76 9.00 -2.55
CA LEU A 672 19.83 9.36 -3.97
C LEU A 672 19.13 8.35 -4.88
N GLY A 673 19.26 7.05 -4.61
CA GLY A 673 18.56 6.00 -5.34
C GLY A 673 17.04 6.02 -5.12
N MET A 674 16.58 6.22 -3.89
CA MET A 674 15.15 6.39 -3.59
C MET A 674 14.60 7.67 -4.23
N PHE A 675 15.39 8.75 -4.26
CA PHE A 675 14.98 10.03 -4.83
C PHE A 675 14.74 9.91 -6.33
N SER A 676 15.66 9.28 -7.07
CA SER A 676 15.53 9.11 -8.51
C SER A 676 14.35 8.19 -8.85
N ALA A 677 14.14 7.12 -8.07
CA ALA A 677 12.98 6.24 -8.21
C ALA A 677 11.65 6.98 -7.96
N ASP A 678 11.53 7.74 -6.86
CA ASP A 678 10.33 8.53 -6.54
C ASP A 678 10.10 9.65 -7.55
N PHE A 679 11.16 10.28 -8.03
CA PHE A 679 11.09 11.28 -9.09
C PHE A 679 10.45 10.70 -10.35
N ILE A 680 10.97 9.57 -10.85
CA ILE A 680 10.45 8.88 -12.04
C ILE A 680 9.01 8.42 -11.79
N LEU A 681 8.77 7.68 -10.70
CA LEU A 681 7.46 7.13 -10.39
C LEU A 681 6.40 8.22 -10.22
N GLY A 682 6.71 9.30 -9.51
CA GLY A 682 5.80 10.44 -9.36
C GLY A 682 5.46 11.11 -10.70
N HIS A 683 6.43 11.26 -11.60
CA HIS A 683 6.18 11.78 -12.94
C HIS A 683 5.34 10.82 -13.79
N VAL A 684 5.63 9.52 -13.77
CA VAL A 684 4.82 8.49 -14.47
C VAL A 684 3.36 8.53 -14.02
N LEU A 685 3.10 8.65 -12.71
CA LEU A 685 1.73 8.78 -12.20
C LEU A 685 1.05 10.07 -12.65
N LEU A 686 1.77 11.19 -12.67
CA LEU A 686 1.24 12.46 -13.19
C LEU A 686 0.93 12.37 -14.68
N PHE A 687 1.81 11.76 -15.48
CA PHE A 687 1.60 11.51 -16.90
C PHE A 687 0.38 10.62 -17.14
N PHE A 688 0.20 9.58 -16.31
CA PHE A 688 -0.96 8.70 -16.40
C PHE A 688 -2.29 9.43 -16.12
N MET A 689 -2.27 10.49 -15.31
CA MET A 689 -3.46 11.33 -15.06
C MET A 689 -3.74 12.37 -16.15
N LEU A 690 -2.84 12.55 -17.12
CA LEU A 690 -2.98 13.55 -18.18
C LEU A 690 -4.12 13.25 -19.17
N PRO A 691 -4.32 12.01 -19.68
CA PRO A 691 -5.38 11.75 -20.64
C PRO A 691 -6.78 12.11 -20.09
N PRO A 692 -7.16 11.73 -18.85
CA PRO A 692 -8.40 12.21 -18.24
C PRO A 692 -8.44 13.73 -18.08
N LEU A 693 -7.31 14.37 -17.71
CA LEU A 693 -7.22 15.82 -17.52
C LEU A 693 -7.52 16.61 -18.81
N CYS A 694 -7.21 16.05 -19.97
CA CYS A 694 -7.46 16.67 -21.28
C CYS A 694 -8.93 16.64 -21.70
N ILE A 695 -9.79 15.86 -21.03
CA ILE A 695 -11.22 15.79 -21.34
C ILE A 695 -11.91 17.08 -20.87
N PRO A 696 -12.59 17.83 -21.76
CA PRO A 696 -13.30 19.05 -21.38
C PRO A 696 -14.32 18.78 -20.27
N TYR A 697 -14.38 19.67 -19.29
CA TYR A 697 -15.30 19.58 -18.13
C TYR A 697 -15.15 18.32 -17.25
N VAL A 698 -14.06 17.57 -17.39
CA VAL A 698 -13.80 16.36 -16.57
C VAL A 698 -13.88 16.63 -15.07
N ASP A 699 -13.43 17.79 -14.59
CA ASP A 699 -13.48 18.15 -13.16
C ASP A 699 -14.92 18.16 -12.61
N LYS A 700 -15.89 18.60 -13.42
CA LYS A 700 -17.31 18.57 -13.06
C LYS A 700 -17.82 17.13 -13.05
N GLY A 701 -17.50 16.34 -14.08
CA GLY A 701 -17.86 14.92 -14.15
C GLY A 701 -17.29 14.12 -12.98
N HIS A 702 -16.03 14.38 -12.64
CA HIS A 702 -15.32 13.80 -11.51
C HIS A 702 -15.94 14.19 -10.16
N SER A 703 -16.32 15.46 -9.98
CA SER A 703 -17.02 15.91 -8.76
C SER A 703 -18.40 15.29 -8.62
N VAL A 704 -19.16 15.15 -9.71
CA VAL A 704 -20.44 14.42 -9.74
C VAL A 704 -20.22 12.95 -9.37
N MET A 705 -19.18 12.32 -9.91
CA MET A 705 -18.81 10.94 -9.61
C MET A 705 -18.49 10.73 -8.13
N LEU A 706 -17.69 11.63 -7.52
CA LEU A 706 -17.25 11.50 -6.13
C LEU A 706 -18.37 11.75 -5.11
N PHE A 707 -19.20 12.77 -5.34
CA PHE A 707 -20.17 13.24 -4.35
C PHE A 707 -21.62 12.87 -4.70
N TRP A 708 -21.85 12.19 -5.83
CA TRP A 708 -23.19 11.88 -6.37
C TRP A 708 -24.13 13.10 -6.42
N LEU A 709 -23.54 14.29 -6.62
CA LEU A 709 -24.26 15.55 -6.67
C LEU A 709 -25.03 15.69 -7.98
N ARG A 710 -26.19 16.33 -7.92
CA ARG A 710 -26.89 16.74 -9.15
C ARG A 710 -26.00 17.72 -9.93
N PRO A 711 -25.99 17.68 -11.27
CA PRO A 711 -25.24 18.63 -12.09
C PRO A 711 -25.56 20.11 -11.78
N SER A 712 -26.77 20.41 -11.30
CA SER A 712 -27.22 21.75 -10.90
C SER A 712 -26.69 22.23 -9.53
N ARG A 713 -26.16 21.34 -8.69
CA ARG A 713 -25.69 21.64 -7.32
C ARG A 713 -24.23 21.24 -7.13
N GLN A 714 -23.34 21.84 -7.93
CA GLN A 714 -21.89 21.63 -7.82
C GLN A 714 -21.27 22.46 -6.68
N ILE A 715 -20.23 21.92 -6.06
CA ILE A 715 -19.42 22.64 -5.06
C ILE A 715 -18.70 23.78 -5.78
N ARG A 716 -18.88 25.01 -5.31
CA ARG A 716 -18.24 26.18 -5.91
C ARG A 716 -16.74 26.14 -5.64
N PRO A 717 -15.89 26.43 -6.64
CA PRO A 717 -14.47 26.55 -6.40
C PRO A 717 -14.19 27.73 -5.46
N PRO A 718 -13.08 27.67 -4.69
CA PRO A 718 -12.67 28.78 -3.83
C PRO A 718 -12.50 30.09 -4.62
N ILE A 719 -13.03 31.18 -4.07
CA ILE A 719 -12.96 32.51 -4.67
C ILE A 719 -11.59 33.12 -4.32
N TYR A 720 -10.82 33.49 -5.35
CA TYR A 720 -9.50 34.10 -5.18
C TYR A 720 -9.55 35.59 -5.48
N SER A 721 -8.76 36.37 -4.73
CA SER A 721 -8.51 37.78 -5.08
C SER A 721 -7.83 37.90 -6.44
N LEU A 722 -8.00 39.04 -7.13
CA LEU A 722 -7.37 39.31 -8.43
C LEU A 722 -5.85 39.10 -8.42
N LYS A 723 -5.18 39.52 -7.33
CA LYS A 723 -3.73 39.33 -7.13
C LYS A 723 -3.36 37.85 -7.05
N GLN A 724 -4.10 37.06 -6.28
CA GLN A 724 -3.89 35.62 -6.17
C GLN A 724 -4.16 34.90 -7.50
N SER A 725 -5.20 35.29 -8.23
CA SER A 725 -5.54 34.71 -9.53
C SER A 725 -4.44 34.96 -10.57
N LYS A 726 -3.95 36.20 -10.71
CA LYS A 726 -2.83 36.53 -11.62
C LYS A 726 -1.57 35.71 -11.29
N LEU A 727 -1.24 35.60 -10.01
CA LEU A 727 -0.07 34.87 -9.54
C LEU A 727 -0.21 33.35 -9.71
N ARG A 728 -1.42 32.80 -9.52
CA ARG A 728 -1.73 31.39 -9.84
C ARG A 728 -1.57 31.13 -11.33
N LYS A 729 -2.16 31.96 -12.21
CA LYS A 729 -2.05 31.81 -13.67
C LYS A 729 -0.59 31.78 -14.14
N ARG A 730 0.25 32.71 -13.65
CA ARG A 730 1.68 32.73 -13.98
C ARG A 730 2.42 31.46 -13.53
N ARG A 731 2.08 30.93 -12.36
CA ARG A 731 2.66 29.67 -11.87
C ARG A 731 2.19 28.48 -12.72
N VAL A 732 0.90 28.40 -13.04
CA VAL A 732 0.34 27.33 -13.88
C VAL A 732 1.05 27.30 -15.23
N ILE A 733 1.17 28.43 -15.94
CA ILE A 733 1.85 28.48 -17.24
C ILE A 733 3.29 27.96 -17.14
N ARG A 734 4.07 28.46 -16.18
CA ARG A 734 5.47 28.05 -16.00
C ARG A 734 5.63 26.56 -15.73
N PHE A 735 4.80 26.01 -14.84
CA PHE A 735 4.89 24.60 -14.45
C PHE A 735 4.21 23.65 -15.45
N ALA A 736 3.26 24.14 -16.24
CA ALA A 736 2.73 23.40 -17.39
C ALA A 736 3.78 23.24 -18.50
N ILE A 737 4.51 24.31 -18.85
CA ILE A 737 5.62 24.22 -19.81
C ILE A 737 6.66 23.20 -19.31
N LEU A 738 7.07 23.30 -18.04
CA LEU A 738 8.02 22.34 -17.47
C LEU A 738 7.49 20.90 -17.52
N TYR A 739 6.22 20.70 -17.19
CA TYR A 739 5.59 19.38 -17.21
C TYR A 739 5.60 18.75 -18.60
N PHE A 740 5.21 19.50 -19.64
CA PHE A 740 5.20 18.98 -21.01
C PHE A 740 6.60 18.76 -21.56
N VAL A 741 7.58 19.60 -21.19
CA VAL A 741 8.99 19.35 -21.51
C VAL A 741 9.45 18.02 -20.89
N MET A 742 9.12 17.79 -19.61
CA MET A 742 9.45 16.51 -18.95
C MET A 742 8.73 15.32 -19.60
N LEU A 743 7.48 15.48 -20.03
CA LEU A 743 6.74 14.43 -20.74
C LEU A 743 7.43 14.07 -22.07
N VAL A 744 7.83 15.08 -22.86
CA VAL A 744 8.54 14.86 -24.13
C VAL A 744 9.89 14.17 -23.89
N ILE A 745 10.63 14.56 -22.85
CA ILE A 745 11.89 13.89 -22.49
C ILE A 745 11.64 12.41 -22.16
N PHE A 746 10.65 12.10 -21.32
CA PHE A 746 10.35 10.72 -20.94
C PHE A 746 9.87 9.88 -22.13
N LEU A 747 9.03 10.44 -23.00
CA LEU A 747 8.60 9.77 -24.23
C LEU A 747 9.78 9.56 -25.19
N GLY A 748 10.67 10.54 -25.31
CA GLY A 748 11.87 10.47 -26.13
C GLY A 748 12.84 9.38 -25.69
N LEU A 749 12.97 9.15 -24.38
CA LEU A 749 13.78 8.05 -23.81
C LEU A 749 13.21 6.67 -24.15
N ILE A 750 11.89 6.52 -24.29
CA ILE A 750 11.31 5.21 -24.66
C ILE A 750 11.28 5.03 -26.18
N VAL A 751 10.79 6.05 -26.91
CA VAL A 751 10.54 5.97 -28.35
C VAL A 751 11.82 6.16 -29.17
N GLY A 752 12.71 7.04 -28.73
CA GLY A 752 13.96 7.36 -29.43
C GLY A 752 14.82 6.12 -29.75
N PRO A 753 15.14 5.29 -28.76
CA PRO A 753 15.84 4.01 -28.93
C PRO A 753 15.19 3.07 -29.94
N ILE A 754 13.87 2.89 -29.84
CA ILE A 754 13.10 1.97 -30.69
C ILE A 754 13.16 2.43 -32.16
N VAL A 755 13.05 3.74 -32.39
CA VAL A 755 13.10 4.33 -33.73
C VAL A 755 14.53 4.37 -34.26
N ALA A 756 15.53 4.58 -33.41
CA ALA A 756 16.94 4.63 -33.80
C ALA A 756 17.53 3.23 -34.06
N ALA A 757 16.98 2.18 -33.43
CA ALA A 757 17.50 0.81 -33.51
C ALA A 757 17.81 0.30 -34.93
N PRO A 758 16.98 0.53 -35.97
CA PRO A 758 17.27 0.08 -37.33
C PRO A 758 18.39 0.88 -38.03
N TYR A 759 18.68 2.09 -37.56
CA TYR A 759 19.63 3.02 -38.18
C TYR A 759 21.00 3.03 -37.51
N VAL A 760 21.09 2.48 -36.29
CA VAL A 760 22.35 2.33 -35.57
C VAL A 760 23.05 1.06 -36.08
N GLY A 761 24.13 1.24 -36.85
CA GLY A 761 24.98 0.13 -37.30
C GLY A 761 25.62 -0.63 -36.12
N LYS A 762 26.33 -1.74 -36.40
CA LYS A 762 27.09 -2.46 -35.37
C LYS A 762 28.14 -1.54 -34.72
N ILE A 763 27.84 -0.99 -33.55
CA ILE A 763 28.78 -0.17 -32.78
C ILE A 763 29.79 -1.13 -32.15
N SER A 764 31.09 -0.93 -32.44
CA SER A 764 32.16 -1.62 -31.72
C SER A 764 32.34 -1.01 -30.34
N LEU A 765 32.30 -1.85 -29.31
CA LEU A 765 32.57 -1.43 -27.93
C LEU A 765 34.08 -1.30 -27.71
N PRO A 766 34.53 -0.45 -26.75
CA PRO A 766 35.93 -0.38 -26.34
C PRO A 766 36.48 -1.78 -25.98
N GLY A 767 37.73 -2.08 -26.31
CA GLY A 767 38.31 -3.44 -26.24
C GLY A 767 37.98 -4.22 -24.97
N PHE A 768 38.17 -3.62 -23.79
CA PHE A 768 37.86 -4.26 -22.50
C PHE A 768 36.37 -4.66 -22.32
N ILE A 769 35.44 -3.87 -22.85
CA ILE A 769 34.00 -4.15 -22.77
C ILE A 769 33.62 -5.23 -23.80
N ASN A 770 34.32 -5.25 -24.94
CA ASN A 770 34.11 -6.24 -25.99
C ASN A 770 34.61 -7.63 -25.54
N ASP A 771 35.73 -7.69 -24.80
CA ASP A 771 36.29 -8.93 -24.25
C ASP A 771 35.36 -9.58 -23.19
N LEU A 772 34.54 -8.77 -22.51
CA LEU A 772 33.57 -9.23 -21.51
C LEU A 772 32.28 -9.82 -22.13
N SER A 773 32.10 -9.79 -23.46
CA SER A 773 30.93 -10.32 -24.18
C SER A 773 29.59 -9.88 -23.57
N ILE A 774 29.50 -8.59 -23.20
CA ILE A 774 28.36 -8.02 -22.46
C ILE A 774 27.19 -7.68 -23.40
N LEU A 775 27.42 -7.37 -24.67
CA LEU A 775 26.37 -7.00 -25.61
C LEU A 775 25.58 -8.25 -26.05
N GLN A 776 24.24 -8.18 -26.04
CA GLN A 776 23.42 -9.27 -26.57
C GLN A 776 23.47 -9.27 -28.10
N PRO A 777 23.78 -10.41 -28.73
CA PRO A 777 23.73 -10.55 -30.17
C PRO A 777 22.33 -10.23 -30.72
N THR A 778 22.29 -9.50 -31.83
CA THR A 778 21.05 -9.11 -32.52
C THR A 778 20.97 -9.76 -33.90
N GLY A 779 19.76 -10.12 -34.33
CA GLY A 779 19.52 -10.62 -35.69
C GLY A 779 19.90 -12.09 -35.92
N GLN A 780 20.08 -12.87 -34.86
CA GLN A 780 20.26 -14.32 -34.95
C GLN A 780 18.96 -15.01 -35.40
N GLN A 781 19.09 -16.11 -36.13
CA GLN A 781 17.96 -17.01 -36.40
C GLN A 781 17.71 -17.86 -35.15
N ASN A 782 16.59 -17.61 -34.48
CA ASN A 782 16.19 -18.31 -33.27
C ASN A 782 15.16 -19.39 -33.61
N ASN A 783 15.57 -20.33 -34.47
CA ASN A 783 14.72 -21.41 -34.93
C ASN A 783 15.53 -22.70 -35.05
N ASP A 784 15.47 -23.52 -34.01
CA ASP A 784 16.03 -24.86 -33.92
C ASP A 784 14.99 -25.95 -34.26
N THR A 785 13.83 -25.57 -34.81
CA THR A 785 12.77 -26.52 -35.15
C THR A 785 12.93 -27.07 -36.56
N THR A 786 12.66 -28.37 -36.72
CA THR A 786 12.75 -29.06 -38.01
C THR A 786 11.38 -29.50 -38.51
N THR A 787 11.20 -29.53 -39.83
CA THR A 787 9.99 -30.08 -40.46
C THR A 787 10.04 -31.60 -40.61
N SER A 788 11.18 -32.24 -40.32
CA SER A 788 11.34 -33.69 -40.34
C SER A 788 10.96 -34.31 -38.98
N PRO A 789 10.11 -35.34 -38.95
CA PRO A 789 9.84 -36.09 -37.72
C PRO A 789 11.11 -36.81 -37.26
N THR A 790 11.54 -36.60 -36.02
CA THR A 790 12.67 -37.33 -35.44
C THR A 790 12.16 -38.40 -34.47
N GLY A 791 12.07 -39.65 -34.94
CA GLY A 791 11.93 -40.85 -34.09
C GLY A 791 10.73 -41.76 -34.41
N GLY A 792 10.98 -42.91 -35.06
CA GLY A 792 10.10 -44.09 -35.10
C GLY A 792 9.78 -44.64 -36.51
N PRO A 793 9.71 -45.97 -36.73
CA PRO A 793 9.73 -46.60 -38.04
C PRO A 793 8.33 -46.55 -38.66
N ASN A 794 8.05 -45.51 -39.44
CA ASN A 794 7.12 -45.49 -40.58
C ASN A 794 6.98 -44.02 -40.99
N ASP A 795 7.89 -43.59 -41.84
CA ASP A 795 7.79 -42.35 -42.59
C ASP A 795 6.54 -42.40 -43.48
N ALA A 796 5.41 -41.94 -42.94
CA ALA A 796 4.23 -41.63 -43.72
C ALA A 796 4.10 -40.11 -43.79
N GLU A 797 4.51 -39.54 -44.93
CA GLU A 797 4.21 -38.15 -45.28
C GLU A 797 2.70 -37.88 -45.19
N PRO A 798 2.24 -36.87 -44.44
CA PRO A 798 0.97 -36.24 -44.71
C PRO A 798 1.26 -35.02 -45.60
N GLY A 799 1.07 -35.18 -46.90
CA GLY A 799 1.20 -34.09 -47.87
C GLY A 799 0.25 -32.93 -47.54
N PHE A 800 0.79 -31.70 -47.54
CA PHE A 800 0.02 -30.45 -47.63
C PHE A 800 0.94 -29.29 -48.08
N PRO A 801 0.37 -28.19 -48.60
CA PRO A 801 0.87 -27.51 -49.79
C PRO A 801 1.90 -26.44 -49.45
N THR A 802 2.82 -26.26 -50.39
CA THR A 802 3.74 -25.14 -50.48
C THR A 802 3.00 -23.80 -50.57
N GLU A 803 3.61 -22.78 -49.95
CA GLU A 803 3.33 -21.33 -50.05
C GLU A 803 2.27 -20.74 -49.11
N ALA A 804 2.74 -20.11 -48.03
CA ALA A 804 2.16 -18.86 -47.53
C ALA A 804 3.27 -17.92 -47.07
N SER A 805 3.25 -16.72 -47.64
CA SER A 805 4.30 -15.71 -47.61
C SER A 805 4.79 -15.30 -46.22
N THR A 806 6.11 -15.15 -46.13
CA THR A 806 6.85 -14.32 -45.18
C THR A 806 6.37 -12.86 -45.22
N ARG A 807 5.37 -12.51 -44.40
CA ARG A 807 5.14 -11.10 -44.01
C ARG A 807 4.27 -11.00 -42.77
N SER A 808 4.72 -10.13 -41.85
CA SER A 808 3.96 -9.56 -40.73
C SER A 808 3.77 -10.41 -39.47
N ALA A 809 4.76 -10.36 -38.56
CA ALA A 809 4.54 -10.35 -37.11
C ALA A 809 5.80 -9.85 -36.36
N ARG A 810 6.26 -8.64 -36.70
CA ARG A 810 7.16 -7.86 -35.83
C ARG A 810 6.60 -6.45 -35.75
N LEU A 811 5.60 -6.31 -34.88
CA LEU A 811 5.14 -5.07 -34.28
C LEU A 811 4.07 -5.48 -33.28
N PHE A 812 4.50 -5.78 -32.06
CA PHE A 812 3.93 -5.31 -30.79
C PHE A 812 4.95 -5.58 -29.68
#